data_AF-A0A850BAJ7-F1
#
_entry.id   AF-A0A850BAJ7-F1
#
_cell.length_a   1.000
_cell.length_b   1.000
_cell.length_c   1.000
_cell.angle_alpha   90.00
_cell.angle_beta   90.00
_cell.angle_gamma   90.00
#
_symmetry.space_group_name_H-M   'P 1'
#
loop_
_entity.id
_entity.type
_entity.pdbx_description
1 polymer ?
#
loop_
_entity_poly.entity_id
_entity_poly.type
_entity_poly.pdbx_seq_one_letter_code
_entity_poly.pdbx_strand_id
1 'polypeptide(L)'
;GREWFKPWRTTSGEALADAHMPELQVMVEGLLAPNRLLDLVRDYIVFEDDGSGRIVKKMASYHQFHAVQAAVGETLRAAELARADRVAEEIGRYEAGFPPSSKPGGESGDRRIGVVWHTQGSGKSLTMAFYAGRIIREPAMGNPTLVVLTDRNDLDDQLFGTFARCQSLLRQPPVQAQSRAHLRKLLSVSSGGVVFTTIHKFMPPAAAPTPQPSPSGRGRSEAEGEGDGQMPVLSERRNIVVIADEAHRSQYDFIDGFARHMRDALPHASFIGFTGTPIELQDANTRAVFGDYISIYDIQRAVQDGSTVPIYYESRLAQLELDEAERPRIDSDFEEATEGEEVERKEKLKSRWAQLEAVVGATKRLELLAQDLVQHFERRLEAMDGKAMIVCMSRRICVELYRELVRLQPDWAHDEDDQGVIKVVMTGSAADPVDWQEHIRNKPRREALAGRFRDPADPFRVVVVRDMWLTGFDAPSLHTMYLDKPMRGHGLMQAIARVNRVFKDKPGGLVVDYLGLAPELKQALATYTESGGTGSTAFDQAQAVCVMIDKYEVCCGLFHGFDWSRWIAGDSAERLALLPAAQECILAQESGKERCIGAVRELSKAFALAVPHEEALRIRDDVAFFQAVQAALAKRAQTDARPEEELDHAVRQIISRAVAPDGILDIFAAAGLERPDLSILSDEFLAEVRGMPHRNLAVELLQKLLKGELKERRRTNIVQAHSFSEMLESTIRRYRNRAIEAAQVIEELIQLAKDIREAQARGETLGLTADELAFYDALETNDSAVQVLGDETLRAIARELVQTVRSTVTIDWTVRENVRAALRAQVKRVLRRYGYPPDKQERATQTVVEQAELLSAEGTAMAT
;
A
#
# COMPACT_ATOMS: atom_id res chain seq x y z
N GLY A 1 0.26 -8.43 -0.67
CA GLY A 1 -1.05 -8.54 -1.34
C GLY A 1 -2.23 -7.83 -0.67
N ARG A 2 -2.42 -7.97 0.66
CA ARG A 2 -3.59 -7.43 1.39
C ARG A 2 -3.49 -5.94 1.72
N GLU A 3 -2.30 -5.35 1.67
CA GLU A 3 -2.04 -3.92 1.86
C GLU A 3 -2.79 -3.02 0.85
N TRP A 4 -3.26 -3.61 -0.26
CA TRP A 4 -4.07 -2.95 -1.29
C TRP A 4 -5.58 -3.10 -1.08
N PHE A 5 -6.04 -3.81 -0.05
CA PHE A 5 -7.47 -3.94 0.25
C PHE A 5 -7.95 -2.63 0.87
N LYS A 6 -9.04 -2.08 0.34
CA LYS A 6 -9.61 -0.80 0.78
C LYS A 6 -11.06 -0.98 1.23
N PRO A 7 -11.50 -0.26 2.27
CA PRO A 7 -12.90 -0.27 2.67
C PRO A 7 -13.77 0.43 1.62
N TRP A 8 -15.02 -0.01 1.49
CA TRP A 8 -16.06 0.73 0.79
C TRP A 8 -16.84 1.54 1.83
N ARG A 9 -16.86 2.87 1.70
CA ARG A 9 -17.28 3.78 2.78
C ARG A 9 -18.63 4.47 2.56
N THR A 10 -19.39 4.13 1.53
CA THR A 10 -20.64 4.84 1.21
C THR A 10 -21.70 3.92 0.59
N THR A 11 -22.96 4.11 0.94
CA THR A 11 -24.08 3.34 0.41
C THR A 11 -24.74 3.99 -0.80
N SER A 12 -24.79 5.34 -0.86
CA SER A 12 -25.38 6.10 -1.98
C SER A 12 -24.34 6.82 -2.83
N GLY A 13 -23.11 6.97 -2.35
CA GLY A 13 -22.11 7.85 -2.95
C GLY A 13 -22.23 9.32 -2.54
N GLU A 14 -23.15 9.66 -1.64
CA GLU A 14 -23.37 11.03 -1.17
C GLU A 14 -22.57 11.32 0.10
N ALA A 15 -22.90 10.64 1.19
CA ALA A 15 -22.20 10.78 2.46
C ALA A 15 -21.40 9.52 2.80
N LEU A 16 -20.45 9.68 3.72
CA LEU A 16 -19.84 8.52 4.37
C LEU A 16 -20.90 7.77 5.17
N ALA A 17 -20.84 6.44 5.12
CA ALA A 17 -21.67 5.61 5.98
C ALA A 17 -21.34 5.88 7.45
N ASP A 18 -22.36 5.79 8.31
CA ASP A 18 -22.20 5.96 9.75
C ASP A 18 -21.13 4.98 10.28
N ALA A 19 -20.24 5.48 11.15
CA ALA A 19 -19.15 4.68 11.72
C ALA A 19 -19.64 3.47 12.54
N HIS A 20 -20.90 3.48 13.01
CA HIS A 20 -21.53 2.36 13.72
C HIS A 20 -22.17 1.34 12.78
N MET A 21 -22.28 1.63 11.49
CA MET A 21 -22.83 0.70 10.51
C MET A 21 -21.81 -0.42 10.22
N PRO A 22 -22.23 -1.69 10.18
CA PRO A 22 -21.34 -2.79 9.80
C PRO A 22 -20.76 -2.58 8.41
N GLU A 23 -19.43 -2.66 8.25
CA GLU A 23 -18.76 -2.45 6.96
C GLU A 23 -19.29 -3.39 5.85
N LEU A 24 -19.70 -4.61 6.22
CA LEU A 24 -20.32 -5.55 5.29
C LEU A 24 -21.64 -5.03 4.73
N GLN A 25 -22.46 -4.39 5.56
CA GLN A 25 -23.71 -3.78 5.11
C GLN A 25 -23.44 -2.64 4.14
N VAL A 26 -22.47 -1.77 4.46
CA VAL A 26 -22.04 -0.68 3.58
C VAL A 26 -21.55 -1.21 2.23
N MET A 27 -20.81 -2.32 2.21
CA MET A 27 -20.37 -2.96 0.98
C MET A 27 -21.55 -3.56 0.17
N VAL A 28 -22.52 -4.20 0.83
CA VAL A 28 -23.67 -4.81 0.15
C VAL A 28 -24.58 -3.75 -0.47
N GLU A 29 -24.93 -2.72 0.29
CA GLU A 29 -25.81 -1.64 -0.17
C GLU A 29 -25.08 -0.64 -1.09
N GLY A 30 -23.77 -0.50 -0.90
CA GLY A 30 -22.86 0.35 -1.66
C GLY A 30 -22.33 -0.34 -2.92
N LEU A 31 -21.25 -1.10 -2.76
CA LEU A 31 -20.52 -1.71 -3.87
C LEU A 31 -21.35 -2.73 -4.68
N LEU A 32 -22.12 -3.56 -3.99
CA LEU A 32 -22.85 -4.69 -4.60
C LEU A 32 -24.23 -4.31 -5.15
N ALA A 33 -24.60 -3.03 -5.12
CA ALA A 33 -25.74 -2.54 -5.88
C ALA A 33 -25.56 -2.92 -7.37
N PRO A 34 -26.55 -3.59 -8.02
CA PRO A 34 -26.33 -4.22 -9.33
C PRO A 34 -25.72 -3.30 -10.39
N ASN A 35 -26.20 -2.07 -10.48
CA ASN A 35 -25.70 -1.09 -11.45
C ASN A 35 -24.25 -0.67 -11.16
N ARG A 36 -23.89 -0.45 -9.88
CA ARG A 36 -22.55 -0.03 -9.49
C ARG A 36 -21.53 -1.14 -9.67
N LEU A 37 -21.90 -2.37 -9.30
CA LEU A 37 -21.04 -3.54 -9.53
C LEU A 37 -20.75 -3.72 -11.03
N LEU A 38 -21.77 -3.58 -11.88
CA LEU A 38 -21.60 -3.68 -13.33
C LEU A 38 -20.74 -2.55 -13.90
N ASP A 39 -20.96 -1.30 -13.47
CA ASP A 39 -20.14 -0.17 -13.88
C ASP A 39 -18.68 -0.36 -13.45
N LEU A 40 -18.46 -0.77 -12.20
CA LEU A 40 -17.14 -1.01 -11.63
C LEU A 40 -16.36 -2.08 -12.41
N VAL A 41 -16.98 -3.24 -12.66
CA VAL A 41 -16.34 -4.33 -13.40
C VAL A 41 -16.05 -3.93 -14.85
N ARG A 42 -16.92 -3.11 -15.45
CA ARG A 42 -16.82 -2.74 -16.87
C ARG A 42 -15.81 -1.63 -17.14
N ASP A 43 -15.76 -0.61 -16.29
CA ASP A 43 -15.08 0.66 -16.60
C ASP A 43 -13.99 1.05 -15.57
N TYR A 44 -13.87 0.34 -14.45
CA TYR A 44 -13.00 0.71 -13.31
C TYR A 44 -11.96 -0.35 -12.93
N ILE A 45 -11.61 -1.24 -13.87
CA ILE A 45 -10.54 -2.23 -13.71
C ILE A 45 -9.56 -2.07 -14.86
N VAL A 46 -8.26 -1.99 -14.53
CA VAL A 46 -7.17 -1.97 -15.51
C VAL A 46 -6.24 -3.15 -15.32
N PHE A 47 -5.64 -3.57 -16.43
CA PHE A 47 -4.59 -4.57 -16.49
C PHE A 47 -3.39 -3.89 -17.15
N GLU A 48 -2.30 -3.72 -16.40
CA GLU A 48 -1.08 -3.12 -16.89
C GLU A 48 0.07 -4.13 -16.83
N ASP A 49 1.00 -4.04 -17.79
CA ASP A 49 2.30 -4.69 -17.68
C ASP A 49 3.21 -3.78 -16.84
N ASP A 50 3.81 -4.31 -15.78
CA ASP A 50 4.74 -3.57 -14.92
C ASP A 50 6.13 -3.37 -15.56
N GLY A 51 6.32 -3.83 -16.80
CA GLY A 51 7.56 -3.76 -17.55
C GLY A 51 8.44 -5.00 -17.41
N SER A 52 8.08 -5.92 -16.51
CA SER A 52 8.73 -7.24 -16.35
C SER A 52 8.04 -8.34 -17.16
N GLY A 53 6.97 -8.02 -17.90
CA GLY A 53 6.09 -8.99 -18.55
C GLY A 53 5.00 -9.52 -17.60
N ARG A 54 4.96 -9.05 -16.35
CA ARG A 54 3.94 -9.42 -15.36
C ARG A 54 2.75 -8.48 -15.49
N ILE A 55 1.58 -9.06 -15.71
CA ILE A 55 0.31 -8.31 -15.73
C ILE A 55 -0.15 -8.06 -14.29
N VAL A 56 -0.28 -6.78 -13.93
CA VAL A 56 -0.84 -6.31 -12.67
C VAL A 56 -2.27 -5.83 -12.91
N LYS A 57 -3.21 -6.38 -12.13
CA LYS A 57 -4.61 -5.93 -12.11
C LYS A 57 -4.79 -4.85 -11.04
N LYS A 58 -5.34 -3.70 -11.42
CA LYS A 58 -5.74 -2.64 -10.50
C LYS A 58 -7.23 -2.35 -10.65
N MET A 59 -7.88 -2.00 -9.53
CA MET A 59 -9.30 -1.66 -9.47
C MET A 59 -9.45 -0.32 -8.77
N ALA A 60 -10.43 0.47 -9.20
CA ALA A 60 -10.72 1.75 -8.56
C ALA A 60 -11.16 1.59 -7.11
N SER A 61 -10.64 2.47 -6.24
CA SER A 61 -11.20 2.69 -4.90
C SER A 61 -12.52 3.47 -4.97
N TYR A 62 -13.31 3.43 -3.90
CA TYR A 62 -14.64 4.05 -3.86
C TYR A 62 -14.62 5.55 -4.20
N HIS A 63 -13.63 6.31 -3.68
CA HIS A 63 -13.50 7.74 -3.97
C HIS A 63 -13.26 8.00 -5.46
N GLN A 64 -12.47 7.15 -6.12
CA GLN A 64 -12.20 7.25 -7.55
C GLN A 64 -13.46 6.93 -8.37
N PHE A 65 -14.23 5.90 -7.97
CA PHE A 65 -15.49 5.55 -8.62
C PHE A 65 -16.49 6.71 -8.56
N HIS A 66 -16.73 7.25 -7.37
CA HIS A 66 -17.69 8.34 -7.18
C HIS A 66 -17.24 9.65 -7.82
N ALA A 67 -15.94 10.01 -7.71
CA ALA A 67 -15.40 11.20 -8.36
C ALA A 67 -15.57 11.16 -9.89
N VAL A 68 -15.34 10.00 -10.52
CA VAL A 68 -15.51 9.85 -11.97
C VAL A 68 -16.98 9.94 -12.36
N GLN A 69 -17.91 9.34 -11.61
CA GLN A 69 -19.33 9.43 -11.93
C GLN A 69 -19.84 10.89 -11.83
N ALA A 70 -19.41 11.63 -10.79
CA ALA A 70 -19.70 13.05 -10.66
C ALA A 70 -19.11 13.86 -11.83
N ALA A 71 -17.83 13.65 -12.14
CA ALA A 71 -17.15 14.32 -13.25
C ALA A 71 -17.81 14.05 -14.60
N VAL A 72 -18.26 12.82 -14.87
CA VAL A 72 -19.00 12.49 -16.11
C VAL A 72 -20.33 13.24 -16.17
N GLY A 73 -21.08 13.29 -15.06
CA GLY A 73 -22.32 14.07 -14.99
C GLY A 73 -22.09 15.56 -15.28
N GLU A 74 -21.09 16.14 -14.64
CA GLU A 74 -20.71 17.55 -14.83
C GLU A 74 -20.16 17.84 -16.22
N THR A 75 -19.50 16.88 -16.86
CA THR A 75 -19.03 17.02 -18.25
C THR A 75 -20.20 17.20 -19.21
N LEU A 76 -21.25 16.39 -19.05
CA LEU A 76 -22.44 16.47 -19.88
C LEU A 76 -23.20 17.79 -19.65
N ARG A 77 -23.29 18.26 -18.40
CA ARG A 77 -23.84 19.58 -18.08
C ARG A 77 -23.03 20.70 -18.74
N ALA A 78 -21.71 20.72 -18.52
CA ALA A 78 -20.83 21.78 -19.01
C ALA A 78 -20.75 21.83 -20.55
N ALA A 79 -20.88 20.68 -21.22
CA ALA A 79 -20.91 20.57 -22.67
C ALA A 79 -22.32 20.75 -23.29
N GLU A 80 -23.37 20.91 -22.47
CA GLU A 80 -24.77 21.04 -22.90
C GLU A 80 -25.27 19.81 -23.70
N LEU A 81 -24.94 18.61 -23.24
CA LEU A 81 -25.26 17.34 -23.92
C LEU A 81 -26.35 16.57 -23.15
N ALA A 82 -27.41 16.15 -23.85
CA ALA A 82 -28.47 15.34 -23.27
C ALA A 82 -28.06 13.87 -23.12
N ARG A 83 -28.38 13.24 -21.97
CA ARG A 83 -28.26 11.79 -21.81
C ARG A 83 -29.35 11.08 -22.63
N ALA A 84 -28.98 10.07 -23.40
CA ALA A 84 -29.93 9.10 -23.93
C ALA A 84 -30.48 8.25 -22.78
N ASP A 85 -31.80 8.08 -22.72
CA ASP A 85 -32.59 7.39 -21.67
C ASP A 85 -31.86 6.24 -20.95
N ARG A 86 -31.22 6.55 -19.82
CA ARG A 86 -30.82 5.57 -18.81
C ARG A 86 -31.38 6.03 -17.48
N VAL A 87 -32.10 5.13 -16.81
CA VAL A 87 -32.46 5.26 -15.39
C VAL A 87 -31.16 5.24 -14.59
N ALA A 88 -30.57 6.41 -14.38
CA ALA A 88 -29.46 6.59 -13.46
C ALA A 88 -30.04 6.91 -12.08
N GLU A 89 -29.48 6.31 -11.03
CA GLU A 89 -29.68 6.79 -9.65
C GLU A 89 -29.36 8.30 -9.60
N GLU A 90 -30.01 9.03 -8.68
CA GLU A 90 -29.68 10.44 -8.43
C GLU A 90 -28.16 10.60 -8.26
N ILE A 91 -27.63 11.66 -8.87
CA ILE A 91 -26.19 11.95 -8.89
C ILE A 91 -25.72 12.08 -7.45
N GLY A 92 -25.03 11.06 -6.95
CA GLY A 92 -24.47 11.04 -5.61
C GLY A 92 -23.52 12.21 -5.40
N ARG A 93 -23.91 13.14 -4.52
CA ARG A 93 -23.14 14.30 -4.09
C ARG A 93 -22.05 13.86 -3.11
N TYR A 94 -20.95 13.31 -3.60
CA TYR A 94 -19.86 12.92 -2.70
C TYR A 94 -19.32 14.15 -1.96
N GLU A 95 -19.52 14.18 -0.63
CA GLU A 95 -19.27 15.33 0.24
C GLU A 95 -17.92 16.02 -0.01
N ALA A 96 -18.02 17.18 -0.67
CA ALA A 96 -17.03 18.24 -0.74
C ALA A 96 -17.10 19.18 0.49
N GLY A 97 -17.68 18.75 1.61
CA GLY A 97 -17.81 19.60 2.80
C GLY A 97 -18.67 20.86 2.61
N PHE A 98 -19.53 20.90 1.58
CA PHE A 98 -20.41 22.05 1.32
C PHE A 98 -21.88 21.78 1.73
N PRO A 99 -22.60 22.81 2.22
CA PRO A 99 -23.99 22.67 2.61
C PRO A 99 -24.90 22.29 1.43
N PRO A 100 -26.02 21.57 1.68
CA PRO A 100 -26.93 21.05 0.66
C PRO A 100 -27.53 22.09 -0.32
N SER A 101 -27.41 23.37 0.01
CA SER A 101 -27.90 24.53 -0.75
C SER A 101 -26.98 24.99 -1.89
N SER A 102 -25.74 24.52 -1.95
CA SER A 102 -24.85 24.76 -3.08
C SER A 102 -25.10 23.69 -4.14
N LYS A 103 -25.59 24.07 -5.32
CA LYS A 103 -25.64 23.16 -6.46
C LYS A 103 -24.18 22.92 -6.92
N PRO A 104 -23.69 21.67 -6.99
CA PRO A 104 -22.50 21.40 -7.78
C PRO A 104 -22.81 21.77 -9.22
N GLY A 105 -21.93 22.56 -9.84
CA GLY A 105 -22.06 22.94 -11.23
C GLY A 105 -22.66 24.33 -11.45
N GLY A 106 -21.97 25.09 -12.28
CA GLY A 106 -22.48 26.35 -12.82
C GLY A 106 -23.59 26.12 -13.85
N GLU A 107 -23.88 27.12 -14.65
CA GLU A 107 -24.95 27.07 -15.65
C GLU A 107 -24.71 25.97 -16.70
N SER A 108 -25.77 25.40 -17.26
CA SER A 108 -25.65 24.43 -18.36
C SER A 108 -24.91 25.08 -19.54
N GLY A 109 -23.93 24.39 -20.11
CA GLY A 109 -23.13 24.92 -21.22
C GLY A 109 -22.03 25.92 -20.81
N ASP A 110 -21.76 26.10 -19.51
CA ASP A 110 -20.75 27.05 -19.02
C ASP A 110 -19.28 26.60 -19.21
N ARG A 111 -19.07 25.40 -19.78
CA ARG A 111 -17.75 24.83 -20.10
C ARG A 111 -16.84 24.57 -18.88
N ARG A 112 -17.38 24.67 -17.67
CA ARG A 112 -16.66 24.47 -16.41
C ARG A 112 -17.16 23.18 -15.78
N ILE A 113 -16.36 22.12 -15.82
CA ILE A 113 -16.77 20.80 -15.30
C ILE A 113 -16.61 20.76 -13.79
N GLY A 114 -15.58 21.39 -13.25
CA GLY A 114 -15.27 21.46 -11.83
C GLY A 114 -13.85 20.98 -11.52
N VAL A 115 -13.56 20.91 -10.22
CA VAL A 115 -12.26 20.46 -9.70
C VAL A 115 -12.43 19.18 -8.89
N VAL A 116 -11.58 18.19 -9.18
CA VAL A 116 -11.39 16.99 -8.37
C VAL A 116 -10.12 17.14 -7.55
N TRP A 117 -10.27 17.28 -6.24
CA TRP A 117 -9.16 17.32 -5.30
C TRP A 117 -8.96 15.95 -4.67
N HIS A 118 -7.96 15.23 -5.15
CA HIS A 118 -7.55 13.93 -4.61
C HIS A 118 -6.14 14.04 -4.09
N THR A 119 -5.96 13.87 -2.77
CA THR A 119 -4.66 14.03 -2.11
C THR A 119 -3.55 13.26 -2.80
N GLN A 120 -2.34 13.82 -2.80
CA GLN A 120 -1.16 13.19 -3.38
C GLN A 120 -0.90 11.84 -2.70
N GLY A 121 -0.81 10.76 -3.47
CA GLY A 121 -0.79 9.40 -2.92
C GLY A 121 -2.00 8.55 -3.27
N SER A 122 -3.17 9.18 -3.42
CA SER A 122 -4.47 8.49 -3.49
C SER A 122 -4.84 7.89 -4.86
N GLY A 123 -3.94 7.95 -5.85
CA GLY A 123 -4.17 7.43 -7.20
C GLY A 123 -4.85 8.41 -8.18
N LYS A 124 -4.65 9.73 -8.02
CA LYS A 124 -5.18 10.77 -8.92
C LYS A 124 -5.02 10.47 -10.42
N SER A 125 -3.82 10.09 -10.86
CA SER A 125 -3.55 9.75 -12.27
C SER A 125 -4.40 8.59 -12.78
N LEU A 126 -4.71 7.61 -11.92
CA LEU A 126 -5.60 6.49 -12.26
C LEU A 126 -7.07 6.94 -12.31
N THR A 127 -7.49 7.86 -11.43
CA THR A 127 -8.80 8.53 -11.52
C THR A 127 -8.98 9.23 -12.86
N MET A 128 -7.95 9.94 -13.35
CA MET A 128 -7.98 10.60 -14.65
C MET A 128 -8.12 9.58 -15.80
N ALA A 129 -7.44 8.43 -15.72
CA ALA A 129 -7.56 7.36 -16.71
C ALA A 129 -8.96 6.73 -16.73
N PHE A 130 -9.56 6.47 -15.57
CA PHE A 130 -10.95 5.99 -15.48
C PHE A 130 -11.95 7.01 -16.03
N TYR A 131 -11.76 8.29 -15.71
CA TYR A 131 -12.57 9.38 -16.26
C TYR A 131 -12.47 9.44 -17.79
N ALA A 132 -11.25 9.41 -18.33
CA ALA A 132 -11.01 9.40 -19.77
C ALA A 132 -11.70 8.21 -20.46
N GLY A 133 -11.55 6.99 -19.90
CA GLY A 133 -12.22 5.79 -20.42
C GLY A 133 -13.74 5.91 -20.39
N ARG A 134 -14.31 6.42 -19.29
CA ARG A 134 -15.76 6.63 -19.16
C ARG A 134 -16.30 7.65 -20.16
N ILE A 135 -15.62 8.77 -20.35
CA ILE A 135 -16.02 9.82 -21.30
C ILE A 135 -15.91 9.35 -22.76
N ILE A 136 -14.86 8.62 -23.13
CA ILE A 136 -14.72 8.05 -24.49
C ILE A 136 -15.86 7.09 -24.81
N ARG A 137 -16.34 6.35 -23.80
CA ARG A 137 -17.45 5.40 -23.94
C ARG A 137 -18.83 6.05 -23.89
N GLU A 138 -18.94 7.31 -23.46
CA GLU A 138 -20.20 7.99 -23.25
C GLU A 138 -20.87 8.33 -24.60
N PRO A 139 -22.05 7.75 -24.93
CA PRO A 139 -22.66 7.95 -26.24
C PRO A 139 -22.95 9.42 -26.56
N ALA A 140 -23.36 10.20 -25.56
CA ALA A 140 -23.65 11.63 -25.72
C ALA A 140 -22.41 12.45 -26.15
N MET A 141 -21.20 11.97 -25.87
CA MET A 141 -19.94 12.65 -26.22
C MET A 141 -19.49 12.37 -27.68
N GLY A 142 -20.08 11.39 -28.36
CA GLY A 142 -19.88 11.17 -29.81
C GLY A 142 -18.41 11.04 -30.24
N ASN A 143 -17.64 10.14 -29.62
CA ASN A 143 -16.20 9.96 -29.84
C ASN A 143 -15.37 11.25 -29.58
N PRO A 144 -15.28 11.68 -28.30
CA PRO A 144 -14.67 12.95 -27.92
C PRO A 144 -13.15 12.98 -28.13
N THR A 145 -12.60 14.19 -28.16
CA THR A 145 -11.15 14.40 -28.04
C THR A 145 -10.83 14.80 -26.60
N LEU A 146 -9.86 14.13 -25.98
CA LEU A 146 -9.35 14.45 -24.67
C LEU A 146 -7.99 15.12 -24.79
N VAL A 147 -7.82 16.28 -24.16
CA VAL A 147 -6.53 17.00 -24.10
C VAL A 147 -6.06 16.99 -22.65
N VAL A 148 -5.04 16.21 -22.35
CA VAL A 148 -4.42 16.13 -21.03
C VAL A 148 -3.31 17.16 -20.95
N LEU A 149 -3.44 18.11 -20.02
CA LEU A 149 -2.50 19.19 -19.79
C LEU A 149 -1.68 18.94 -18.56
N THR A 150 -0.38 19.12 -18.72
CA THR A 150 0.59 19.13 -17.63
C THR A 150 1.43 20.40 -17.70
N ASP A 151 1.94 20.84 -16.55
CA ASP A 151 2.83 21.99 -16.44
C ASP A 151 4.19 21.69 -17.12
N ARG A 152 4.78 20.53 -16.81
CA ARG A 152 6.14 20.16 -17.20
C ARG A 152 6.21 18.87 -17.98
N ASN A 153 7.22 18.77 -18.86
CA ASN A 153 7.45 17.59 -19.70
C ASN A 153 7.69 16.30 -18.89
N ASP A 154 8.29 16.37 -17.70
CA ASP A 154 8.52 15.19 -16.86
C ASP A 154 7.23 14.67 -16.20
N LEU A 155 6.32 15.56 -15.79
CA LEU A 155 4.97 15.17 -15.38
C LEU A 155 4.17 14.62 -16.57
N ASP A 156 4.31 15.24 -17.75
CA ASP A 156 3.70 14.77 -19.00
C ASP A 156 4.10 13.33 -19.31
N ASP A 157 5.41 13.03 -19.28
CA ASP A 157 5.96 11.70 -19.55
C ASP A 157 5.40 10.63 -18.58
N GLN A 158 5.27 10.97 -17.30
CA GLN A 158 4.76 10.05 -16.27
C GLN A 158 3.25 9.78 -16.41
N LEU A 159 2.47 10.84 -16.63
CA LEU A 159 1.03 10.72 -16.80
C LEU A 159 0.70 10.02 -18.11
N PHE A 160 1.43 10.33 -19.18
CA PHE A 160 1.36 9.64 -20.47
C PHE A 160 1.65 8.14 -20.29
N GLY A 161 2.73 7.78 -19.59
CA GLY A 161 3.08 6.38 -19.32
C GLY A 161 1.95 5.62 -18.60
N THR A 162 1.27 6.28 -17.66
CA THR A 162 0.11 5.71 -16.95
C THR A 162 -1.06 5.46 -17.90
N PHE A 163 -1.39 6.42 -18.76
CA PHE A 163 -2.46 6.27 -19.75
C PHE A 163 -2.12 5.23 -20.83
N ALA A 164 -0.87 5.18 -21.27
CA ALA A 164 -0.40 4.20 -22.24
C ALA A 164 -0.53 2.77 -21.71
N ARG A 165 -0.18 2.53 -20.43
CA ARG A 165 -0.43 1.24 -19.76
C ARG A 165 -1.92 0.91 -19.61
N CYS A 166 -2.79 1.92 -19.57
CA CYS A 166 -4.24 1.78 -19.47
C CYS A 166 -4.96 1.86 -20.84
N GLN A 167 -4.26 1.62 -21.97
CA GLN A 167 -4.80 1.80 -23.32
C GLN A 167 -6.10 1.01 -23.58
N SER A 168 -6.29 -0.13 -22.93
CA SER A 168 -7.51 -0.95 -23.04
C SER A 168 -8.78 -0.21 -22.60
N LEU A 169 -8.69 0.72 -21.63
CA LEU A 169 -9.79 1.60 -21.25
C LEU A 169 -10.05 2.69 -22.29
N LEU A 170 -8.99 3.21 -22.90
CA LEU A 170 -9.05 4.38 -23.78
C LEU A 170 -9.55 4.06 -25.18
N ARG A 171 -9.62 2.78 -25.58
CA ARG A 171 -9.97 2.29 -26.93
C ARG A 171 -9.07 2.78 -28.07
N GLN A 172 -8.16 3.70 -27.79
CA GLN A 172 -7.21 4.30 -28.72
C GLN A 172 -5.90 4.57 -27.99
N PRO A 173 -4.74 4.52 -28.66
CA PRO A 173 -3.48 4.88 -28.04
C PRO A 173 -3.45 6.39 -27.72
N PRO A 174 -2.99 6.79 -26.51
CA PRO A 174 -2.69 8.19 -26.26
C PRO A 174 -1.48 8.65 -27.09
N VAL A 175 -1.42 9.95 -27.41
CA VAL A 175 -0.33 10.55 -28.21
C VAL A 175 0.20 11.80 -27.50
N GLN A 176 1.52 11.91 -27.40
CA GLN A 176 2.19 13.08 -26.82
C GLN A 176 2.58 14.09 -27.91
N ALA A 177 2.18 15.35 -27.73
CA ALA A 177 2.49 16.42 -28.66
C ALA A 177 3.95 16.85 -28.54
N GLN A 178 4.75 16.55 -29.56
CA GLN A 178 6.20 16.83 -29.58
C GLN A 178 6.55 18.30 -29.89
N SER A 179 5.66 19.03 -30.56
CA SER A 179 5.89 20.43 -30.96
C SER A 179 4.56 21.17 -31.10
N ARG A 180 4.61 22.51 -31.21
CA ARG A 180 3.43 23.34 -31.49
C ARG A 180 2.74 22.91 -32.79
N ALA A 181 3.51 22.64 -33.85
CA ALA A 181 2.98 22.18 -35.13
C ALA A 181 2.31 20.80 -35.03
N HIS A 182 2.92 19.88 -34.26
CA HIS A 182 2.34 18.56 -34.03
C HIS A 182 1.04 18.65 -33.23
N LEU A 183 0.98 19.48 -32.18
CA LEU A 183 -0.24 19.72 -31.40
C LEU A 183 -1.40 20.20 -32.30
N ARG A 184 -1.14 21.17 -33.18
CA ARG A 184 -2.16 21.70 -34.11
C ARG A 184 -2.74 20.60 -34.99
N LYS A 185 -1.88 19.73 -35.55
CA LYS A 185 -2.31 18.58 -36.36
C LYS A 185 -3.14 17.57 -35.57
N LEU A 186 -2.81 17.32 -34.30
CA LEU A 186 -3.55 16.38 -33.45
C LEU A 186 -4.93 16.90 -33.06
N LEU A 187 -5.08 18.22 -32.92
CA LEU A 187 -6.35 18.84 -32.52
C LEU A 187 -7.28 19.19 -33.69
N SER A 188 -6.77 19.24 -34.93
CA SER A 188 -7.54 19.53 -36.13
C SER A 188 -8.31 18.32 -36.71
N VAL A 189 -8.49 17.25 -35.93
CA VAL A 189 -9.18 16.02 -36.36
C VAL A 189 -10.70 16.12 -36.19
N SER A 190 -11.45 15.41 -37.05
CA SER A 190 -12.92 15.43 -37.06
C SER A 190 -13.57 14.72 -35.86
N SER A 191 -12.89 13.73 -35.26
CA SER A 191 -13.34 13.05 -34.03
C SER A 191 -12.19 12.27 -33.37
N GLY A 192 -12.36 11.93 -32.08
CA GLY A 192 -11.43 11.06 -31.34
C GLY A 192 -10.09 11.69 -30.97
N GLY A 193 -9.26 10.92 -30.26
CA GLY A 193 -7.92 11.32 -29.80
C GLY A 193 -7.79 11.52 -28.29
N VAL A 194 -6.70 11.01 -27.72
CA VAL A 194 -6.21 11.36 -26.37
C VAL A 194 -4.84 11.99 -26.55
N VAL A 195 -4.75 13.30 -26.31
CA VAL A 195 -3.56 14.11 -26.62
C VAL A 195 -2.95 14.64 -25.34
N PHE A 196 -1.67 14.35 -25.13
CA PHE A 196 -0.86 14.87 -24.03
C PHE A 196 -0.05 16.07 -24.49
N THR A 197 -0.07 17.16 -23.72
CA THR A 197 0.65 18.38 -24.09
C THR A 197 0.91 19.26 -22.87
N THR A 198 1.85 20.19 -23.01
CA THR A 198 2.10 21.26 -22.04
C THR A 198 1.43 22.56 -22.47
N ILE A 199 1.12 23.43 -21.52
CA ILE A 199 0.42 24.70 -21.79
C ILE A 199 1.21 25.62 -22.73
N HIS A 200 2.54 25.61 -22.65
CA HIS A 200 3.43 26.40 -23.51
C HIS A 200 3.34 26.08 -25.01
N LYS A 201 2.77 24.92 -25.38
CA LYS A 201 2.59 24.54 -26.79
C LYS A 201 1.38 25.25 -27.45
N PHE A 202 0.55 25.95 -26.67
CA PHE A 202 -0.55 26.79 -27.17
C PHE A 202 -0.14 28.22 -27.54
N MET A 203 1.14 28.57 -27.44
CA MET A 203 1.60 29.90 -27.88
C MET A 203 1.39 30.12 -29.39
N PRO A 204 1.13 31.38 -29.81
CA PRO A 204 1.06 31.76 -31.22
C PRO A 204 2.33 31.38 -32.00
N PRO A 205 2.24 31.25 -33.34
CA PRO A 205 3.42 31.20 -34.19
C PRO A 205 4.28 32.45 -33.98
N ALA A 206 5.61 32.31 -33.94
CA ALA A 206 6.49 33.48 -33.95
C ALA A 206 6.31 34.21 -35.29
N ALA A 207 6.12 35.53 -35.26
CA ALA A 207 6.11 36.33 -36.48
C ALA A 207 7.41 36.05 -37.25
N ALA A 208 7.30 35.70 -38.53
CA ALA A 208 8.47 35.57 -39.38
C ALA A 208 9.27 36.88 -39.33
N PRO A 209 10.62 36.85 -39.22
CA PRO A 209 11.41 38.06 -39.28
C PRO A 209 11.10 38.75 -40.62
N THR A 210 10.57 39.96 -40.55
CA THR A 210 10.31 40.80 -41.71
C THR A 210 11.62 40.91 -42.51
N PRO A 211 11.66 40.49 -43.79
CA PRO A 211 12.85 40.70 -44.59
C PRO A 211 13.09 42.20 -44.68
N GLN A 212 14.32 42.63 -44.36
CA GLN A 212 14.72 44.02 -44.53
C GLN A 212 14.44 44.46 -45.98
N PRO A 213 13.87 45.65 -46.20
CA PRO A 213 13.53 46.08 -47.55
C PRO A 213 14.81 46.28 -48.37
N SER A 214 15.02 45.44 -49.38
CA SER A 214 15.99 45.71 -50.44
C SER A 214 15.49 46.88 -51.30
N PRO A 215 16.33 47.87 -51.63
CA PRO A 215 15.93 49.06 -52.37
C PRO A 215 15.96 48.78 -53.88
N SER A 216 15.07 47.93 -54.40
CA SER A 216 14.84 47.86 -55.84
C SER A 216 13.51 47.19 -56.19
N GLY A 217 12.51 48.01 -56.48
CA GLY A 217 11.68 47.91 -57.68
C GLY A 217 10.81 46.66 -57.91
N ARG A 218 9.50 46.88 -57.74
CA ARG A 218 8.36 46.34 -58.53
C ARG A 218 8.15 44.82 -58.59
N GLY A 219 7.05 44.40 -57.97
CA GLY A 219 6.32 43.19 -58.35
C GLY A 219 5.34 42.81 -57.24
N ARG A 220 4.04 43.10 -57.44
CA ARG A 220 2.98 42.51 -56.63
C ARG A 220 2.95 41.00 -56.90
N SER A 221 3.05 40.18 -55.86
CA SER A 221 2.42 38.87 -55.84
C SER A 221 1.81 38.64 -54.46
N GLU A 222 0.59 38.17 -54.49
CA GLU A 222 -0.27 37.80 -53.37
C GLU A 222 0.44 36.78 -52.47
N ALA A 223 0.62 37.13 -51.20
CA ALA A 223 0.93 36.19 -50.14
C ALA A 223 0.12 36.64 -48.92
N GLU A 224 -0.51 35.64 -48.30
CA GLU A 224 -1.58 35.73 -47.32
C GLU A 224 -1.21 36.59 -46.11
N GLY A 225 -2.20 37.33 -45.61
CA GLY A 225 -2.02 38.20 -44.46
C GLY A 225 -1.74 37.42 -43.18
N GLU A 226 -0.47 37.29 -42.82
CA GLU A 226 -0.02 36.93 -41.48
C GLU A 226 0.33 38.22 -40.72
N GLY A 227 -0.55 38.64 -39.83
CA GLY A 227 -0.40 39.89 -39.10
C GLY A 227 -1.42 40.04 -37.98
N ASP A 228 -1.31 39.21 -36.95
CA ASP A 228 -1.64 39.56 -35.57
C ASP A 228 -1.19 38.40 -34.68
N GLY A 229 -0.52 38.66 -33.56
CA GLY A 229 -0.04 37.63 -32.62
C GLY A 229 -1.17 36.85 -31.88
N GLN A 230 -2.31 36.61 -32.53
CA GLN A 230 -3.46 35.90 -32.02
C GLN A 230 -3.36 34.41 -32.32
N MET A 231 -3.82 33.58 -31.38
CA MET A 231 -3.83 32.13 -31.54
C MET A 231 -5.00 31.72 -32.46
N PRO A 232 -4.76 31.01 -33.58
CA PRO A 232 -5.85 30.58 -34.45
C PRO A 232 -6.70 29.49 -33.79
N VAL A 233 -8.01 29.52 -34.06
CA VAL A 233 -8.94 28.46 -33.67
C VAL A 233 -8.51 27.14 -34.31
N LEU A 234 -8.27 26.13 -33.47
CA LEU A 234 -7.88 24.78 -33.91
C LEU A 234 -9.08 23.86 -34.08
N SER A 235 -10.12 24.05 -33.26
CA SER A 235 -11.34 23.25 -33.34
C SER A 235 -12.52 23.93 -32.65
N GLU A 236 -13.66 23.97 -33.35
CA GLU A 236 -14.95 24.47 -32.86
C GLU A 236 -15.80 23.36 -32.19
N ARG A 237 -15.23 22.17 -32.00
CA ARG A 237 -15.98 21.01 -31.48
C ARG A 237 -16.33 21.20 -30.00
N ARG A 238 -17.60 20.95 -29.66
CA ARG A 238 -18.11 20.93 -28.27
C ARG A 238 -17.72 19.68 -27.49
N ASN A 239 -17.36 18.60 -28.19
CA ASN A 239 -16.96 17.33 -27.57
C ASN A 239 -15.44 17.22 -27.34
N ILE A 240 -14.82 18.33 -26.96
CA ILE A 240 -13.42 18.38 -26.54
C ILE A 240 -13.39 18.63 -25.04
N VAL A 241 -12.69 17.77 -24.30
CA VAL A 241 -12.51 17.90 -22.86
C VAL A 241 -11.03 18.13 -22.57
N VAL A 242 -10.74 19.24 -21.89
CA VAL A 242 -9.40 19.57 -21.40
C VAL A 242 -9.30 19.14 -19.94
N ILE A 243 -8.34 18.26 -19.66
CA ILE A 243 -8.06 17.70 -18.35
C ILE A 243 -6.75 18.29 -17.86
N ALA A 244 -6.79 19.19 -16.88
CA ALA A 244 -5.60 19.80 -16.31
C ALA A 244 -5.12 19.03 -15.07
N ASP A 245 -3.84 18.66 -15.04
CA ASP A 245 -3.18 18.15 -13.86
C ASP A 245 -2.52 19.30 -13.05
N GLU A 246 -2.62 19.22 -11.72
CA GLU A 246 -2.20 20.27 -10.78
C GLU A 246 -2.83 21.64 -11.10
N ALA A 247 -4.16 21.65 -11.20
CA ALA A 247 -4.97 22.81 -11.60
C ALA A 247 -4.87 24.06 -10.69
N HIS A 248 -4.10 24.01 -9.59
CA HIS A 248 -3.86 25.12 -8.65
C HIS A 248 -2.63 26.00 -9.01
N ARG A 249 -1.94 25.73 -10.12
CA ARG A 249 -0.75 26.51 -10.54
C ARG A 249 -1.18 27.84 -11.18
N SER A 250 -0.51 28.94 -10.83
CA SER A 250 -0.74 30.28 -11.43
C SER A 250 -0.49 30.36 -12.94
N GLN A 251 0.13 29.36 -13.54
CA GLN A 251 0.27 29.26 -15.00
C GLN A 251 -1.07 29.17 -15.76
N TYR A 252 -2.15 28.81 -15.07
CA TYR A 252 -3.50 28.82 -15.62
C TYR A 252 -4.18 30.19 -15.46
N ASP A 253 -3.52 31.17 -14.84
CA ASP A 253 -4.01 32.53 -14.71
C ASP A 253 -4.16 33.19 -16.08
N PHE A 254 -5.29 33.89 -16.24
CA PHE A 254 -5.63 34.61 -17.46
C PHE A 254 -4.74 35.84 -17.72
N ILE A 255 -3.86 36.19 -16.78
CA ILE A 255 -2.99 37.36 -16.84
C ILE A 255 -1.79 37.10 -17.78
N ASP A 256 -1.30 35.86 -17.86
CA ASP A 256 -0.07 35.51 -18.60
C ASP A 256 -0.29 35.02 -20.05
N GLY A 257 -1.48 35.20 -20.62
CA GLY A 257 -1.76 34.95 -22.05
C GLY A 257 -1.87 33.47 -22.46
N PHE A 258 -1.23 32.52 -21.78
CA PHE A 258 -1.25 31.09 -22.15
C PHE A 258 -2.64 30.45 -22.08
N ALA A 259 -3.36 30.62 -20.96
CA ALA A 259 -4.71 30.09 -20.79
C ALA A 259 -5.70 30.73 -21.78
N ARG A 260 -5.50 32.01 -22.11
CA ARG A 260 -6.25 32.73 -23.13
C ARG A 260 -6.03 32.12 -24.51
N HIS A 261 -4.79 31.90 -24.92
CA HIS A 261 -4.48 31.29 -26.22
C HIS A 261 -5.10 29.89 -26.35
N MET A 262 -5.12 29.10 -25.28
CA MET A 262 -5.79 27.80 -25.29
C MET A 262 -7.30 27.93 -25.48
N ARG A 263 -7.95 28.89 -24.81
CA ARG A 263 -9.38 29.18 -25.00
C ARG A 263 -9.67 29.69 -26.41
N ASP A 264 -8.80 30.51 -26.98
CA ASP A 264 -8.90 30.97 -28.38
C ASP A 264 -8.76 29.79 -29.35
N ALA A 265 -7.85 28.85 -29.07
CA ALA A 265 -7.64 27.65 -29.88
C ALA A 265 -8.80 26.65 -29.80
N LEU A 266 -9.44 26.52 -28.64
CA LEU A 266 -10.48 25.54 -28.32
C LEU A 266 -11.68 26.22 -27.64
N PRO A 267 -12.40 27.11 -28.34
CA PRO A 267 -13.41 27.97 -27.74
C PRO A 267 -14.52 27.18 -27.04
N HIS A 268 -14.94 26.06 -27.62
CA HIS A 268 -16.06 25.24 -27.14
C HIS A 268 -15.66 24.04 -26.27
N ALA A 269 -14.38 23.92 -25.87
CA ALA A 269 -13.96 22.84 -24.99
C ALA A 269 -14.44 23.04 -23.55
N SER A 270 -14.69 21.94 -22.85
CA SER A 270 -15.03 21.91 -21.42
C SER A 270 -13.80 21.55 -20.58
N PHE A 271 -13.65 22.16 -19.41
CA PHE A 271 -12.42 22.09 -18.59
C PHE A 271 -12.68 21.42 -17.25
N ILE A 272 -11.87 20.42 -16.92
CA ILE A 272 -11.82 19.76 -15.61
C ILE A 272 -10.41 19.87 -15.02
N GLY A 273 -10.34 20.20 -13.74
CA GLY A 273 -9.08 20.28 -12.99
C GLY A 273 -8.91 19.10 -12.04
N PHE A 274 -7.72 18.50 -12.02
CA PHE A 274 -7.31 17.52 -11.01
C PHE A 274 -6.16 18.11 -10.19
N THR A 275 -6.25 18.01 -8.87
CA THR A 275 -5.22 18.58 -7.99
C THR A 275 -4.91 17.68 -6.80
N GLY A 276 -3.64 17.65 -6.40
CA GLY A 276 -3.20 16.99 -5.16
C GLY A 276 -3.39 17.87 -3.91
N THR A 277 -3.43 19.18 -4.11
CA THR A 277 -3.52 20.22 -3.06
C THR A 277 -4.77 21.06 -3.27
N PRO A 278 -5.37 21.60 -2.20
CA PRO A 278 -6.48 22.53 -2.31
C PRO A 278 -6.04 23.80 -3.05
N ILE A 279 -6.94 24.33 -3.86
CA ILE A 279 -6.95 25.68 -4.41
C ILE A 279 -7.32 26.63 -3.28
N GLU A 280 -6.56 27.71 -3.10
CA GLU A 280 -6.83 28.73 -2.09
C GLU A 280 -8.23 29.35 -2.30
N LEU A 281 -8.97 29.63 -1.21
CA LEU A 281 -10.31 30.22 -1.30
C LEU A 281 -10.34 31.58 -2.02
N GLN A 282 -9.20 32.29 -2.02
CA GLN A 282 -9.03 33.58 -2.67
C GLN A 282 -8.61 33.48 -4.14
N ASP A 283 -8.29 32.27 -4.63
CA ASP A 283 -7.95 32.02 -6.03
C ASP A 283 -9.21 31.99 -6.90
N ALA A 284 -9.68 33.20 -7.24
CA ALA A 284 -10.81 33.41 -8.12
C ALA A 284 -10.54 32.94 -9.56
N ASN A 285 -9.27 32.84 -9.97
CA ASN A 285 -8.88 32.52 -11.34
C ASN A 285 -9.10 31.04 -11.63
N THR A 286 -8.67 30.14 -10.73
CA THR A 286 -8.86 28.70 -10.91
C THR A 286 -10.34 28.32 -10.96
N ARG A 287 -11.19 28.91 -10.11
CA ARG A 287 -12.65 28.70 -10.14
C ARG A 287 -13.31 29.27 -11.39
N ALA A 288 -12.78 30.36 -11.95
CA ALA A 288 -13.25 30.90 -13.22
C ALA A 288 -12.95 29.96 -14.40
N VAL A 289 -11.83 29.23 -14.37
CA VAL A 289 -11.45 28.27 -15.44
C VAL A 289 -12.22 26.96 -15.33
N PHE A 290 -12.21 26.35 -14.16
CA PHE A 290 -12.65 24.96 -13.97
C PHE A 290 -14.03 24.85 -13.32
N GLY A 291 -14.42 25.81 -12.48
CA GLY A 291 -15.62 25.75 -11.65
C GLY A 291 -15.31 25.35 -10.20
N ASP A 292 -16.34 25.05 -9.42
CA ASP A 292 -16.23 24.64 -8.02
C ASP A 292 -15.73 23.19 -7.87
N TYR A 293 -15.42 22.80 -6.63
CA TYR A 293 -15.09 21.40 -6.33
C TYR A 293 -16.29 20.49 -6.58
N ILE A 294 -16.04 19.40 -7.30
CA ILE A 294 -17.04 18.36 -7.58
C ILE A 294 -16.74 17.07 -6.82
N SER A 295 -15.51 16.91 -6.32
CA SER A 295 -15.12 15.80 -5.46
C SER A 295 -13.88 16.17 -4.64
N ILE A 296 -13.90 15.86 -3.34
CA ILE A 296 -12.78 16.05 -2.41
C ILE A 296 -12.46 14.72 -1.72
N TYR A 297 -11.23 14.27 -1.87
CA TYR A 297 -10.63 13.16 -1.15
C TYR A 297 -9.33 13.66 -0.49
N ASP A 298 -9.48 14.17 0.72
CA ASP A 298 -8.41 14.82 1.47
C ASP A 298 -7.40 13.81 2.06
N ILE A 299 -6.34 14.35 2.68
CA ILE A 299 -5.27 13.55 3.28
C ILE A 299 -5.72 12.80 4.54
N GLN A 300 -6.62 13.34 5.36
CA GLN A 300 -7.09 12.65 6.55
C GLN A 300 -7.90 11.40 6.17
N ARG A 301 -8.82 11.55 5.21
CA ARG A 301 -9.62 10.44 4.68
C ARG A 301 -8.73 9.40 4.02
N ALA A 302 -7.73 9.82 3.25
CA ALA A 302 -6.75 8.90 2.68
C ALA A 302 -5.95 8.11 3.73
N VAL A 303 -5.61 8.72 4.86
CA VAL A 303 -4.96 8.00 5.98
C VAL A 303 -5.93 7.04 6.66
N GLN A 304 -7.16 7.47 6.93
CA GLN A 304 -8.19 6.63 7.58
C GLN A 304 -8.59 5.40 6.74
N ASP A 305 -8.57 5.53 5.42
CA ASP A 305 -8.81 4.41 4.49
C ASP A 305 -7.54 3.57 4.23
N GLY A 306 -6.41 3.97 4.83
CA GLY A 306 -5.11 3.36 4.59
C GLY A 306 -4.61 3.51 3.16
N SER A 307 -5.13 4.46 2.38
CA SER A 307 -4.65 4.81 1.03
C SER A 307 -3.28 5.52 1.06
N THR A 308 -3.00 6.24 2.14
CA THR A 308 -1.71 6.84 2.47
C THR A 308 -1.38 6.56 3.94
N VAL A 309 -0.11 6.71 4.32
CA VAL A 309 0.33 6.66 5.72
C VAL A 309 0.47 8.10 6.28
N PRO A 310 0.32 8.30 7.60
CA PRO A 310 0.48 9.63 8.21
C PRO A 310 1.90 10.18 8.00
N ILE A 311 2.02 11.51 8.03
CA ILE A 311 3.28 12.23 7.97
C ILE A 311 3.58 12.79 9.37
N TYR A 312 4.78 12.51 9.85
CA TYR A 312 5.33 13.08 11.08
C TYR A 312 6.35 14.15 10.73
N TYR A 313 6.40 15.19 11.54
CA TYR A 313 7.31 16.31 11.35
C TYR A 313 8.21 16.44 12.58
N GLU A 314 9.51 16.56 12.35
CA GLU A 314 10.55 16.78 13.36
C GLU A 314 11.37 18.01 12.98
N SER A 315 11.41 19.00 13.87
CA SER A 315 12.27 20.19 13.70
C SER A 315 13.61 19.96 14.39
N ARG A 316 14.71 20.17 13.66
CA ARG A 316 16.09 20.01 14.15
C ARG A 316 16.91 21.30 14.16
N LEU A 317 16.24 22.44 14.06
CA LEU A 317 16.86 23.77 14.13
C LEU A 317 17.85 23.94 15.29
N ALA A 318 17.47 23.47 16.49
CA ALA A 318 18.27 23.64 17.71
C ALA A 318 19.62 22.90 17.66
N GLN A 319 19.76 21.86 16.84
CA GLN A 319 20.99 21.08 16.70
C GLN A 319 22.01 21.75 15.77
N LEU A 320 21.58 22.75 14.96
CA LEU A 320 22.44 23.46 14.02
C LEU A 320 22.94 24.83 14.53
N GLU A 321 22.63 25.20 15.79
CA GLU A 321 23.02 26.48 16.42
C GLU A 321 22.67 27.73 15.57
N LEU A 322 21.57 27.71 14.81
CA LEU A 322 21.15 28.85 13.99
C LEU A 322 20.33 29.84 14.84
N ASP A 323 20.79 31.09 14.92
CA ASP A 323 20.08 32.17 15.59
C ASP A 323 18.76 32.50 14.88
N GLU A 324 17.70 32.83 15.64
CA GLU A 324 16.39 33.21 15.09
C GLU A 324 16.45 34.41 14.13
N ALA A 325 17.44 35.29 14.31
CA ALA A 325 17.70 36.44 13.45
C ALA A 325 18.34 36.07 12.10
N GLU A 326 18.98 34.91 12.01
CA GLU A 326 19.59 34.36 10.79
C GLU A 326 18.60 33.47 10.01
N ARG A 327 17.36 33.31 10.51
CA ARG A 327 16.33 32.53 9.83
C ARG A 327 15.99 33.13 8.46
N PRO A 328 15.94 32.31 7.40
CA PRO A 328 15.46 32.74 6.10
C PRO A 328 14.00 33.20 6.22
N ARG A 329 13.71 34.48 5.96
CA ARG A 329 12.33 34.94 5.74
C ARG A 329 12.03 34.90 4.26
N ILE A 330 11.05 34.09 3.85
CA ILE A 330 10.66 33.91 2.45
C ILE A 330 9.51 34.88 2.13
N ASP A 331 9.73 35.85 1.24
CA ASP A 331 8.67 36.75 0.73
C ASP A 331 7.66 36.00 -0.16
N SER A 332 6.37 36.38 -0.15
CA SER A 332 5.25 35.81 -0.94
C SER A 332 5.52 35.66 -2.45
N ASP A 333 6.38 36.48 -3.03
CA ASP A 333 6.58 36.56 -4.49
C ASP A 333 7.76 35.68 -5.00
N PHE A 334 8.35 34.88 -4.12
CA PHE A 334 9.68 34.27 -4.31
C PHE A 334 9.70 32.89 -5.00
N GLU A 335 8.71 32.03 -4.75
CA GLU A 335 8.66 30.66 -5.29
C GLU A 335 8.21 30.62 -6.77
N GLU A 336 7.23 31.46 -7.12
CA GLU A 336 6.64 31.58 -8.46
C GLU A 336 7.71 31.95 -9.52
N ALA A 337 8.68 32.77 -9.15
CA ALA A 337 9.79 33.20 -10.02
C ALA A 337 10.84 32.11 -10.29
N THR A 338 10.86 31.02 -9.51
CA THR A 338 11.80 29.90 -9.73
C THR A 338 11.24 28.80 -10.63
N GLU A 339 9.93 28.83 -10.91
CA GLU A 339 9.25 27.86 -11.76
C GLU A 339 9.03 28.35 -13.21
N GLY A 340 9.34 29.62 -13.50
CA GLY A 340 9.17 30.24 -14.82
C GLY A 340 10.43 30.95 -15.36
N GLU A 341 10.61 30.92 -16.67
CA GLU A 341 11.76 31.51 -17.37
C GLU A 341 11.76 33.06 -17.45
N GLU A 342 11.00 33.81 -16.64
CA GLU A 342 10.97 35.28 -16.79
C GLU A 342 12.29 35.96 -16.39
N VAL A 343 12.87 36.73 -17.32
CA VAL A 343 14.25 37.21 -17.26
C VAL A 343 14.42 38.48 -16.41
N GLU A 344 13.40 39.33 -16.30
CA GLU A 344 13.54 40.67 -15.67
C GLU A 344 13.30 40.68 -14.15
N ARG A 345 12.40 39.85 -13.62
CA ARG A 345 12.19 39.70 -12.16
C ARG A 345 13.35 38.98 -11.46
N LYS A 346 14.18 38.25 -12.23
CA LYS A 346 15.30 37.43 -11.75
C LYS A 346 16.44 38.23 -11.09
N GLU A 347 16.72 39.47 -11.48
CA GLU A 347 17.95 40.15 -11.01
C GLU A 347 17.90 40.57 -9.54
N LYS A 348 16.78 41.14 -9.07
CA LYS A 348 16.61 41.49 -7.64
C LYS A 348 16.45 40.26 -6.74
N LEU A 349 15.84 39.19 -7.27
CA LEU A 349 15.66 37.92 -6.56
C LEU A 349 16.99 37.13 -6.46
N LYS A 350 17.86 37.24 -7.47
CA LYS A 350 19.20 36.59 -7.48
C LYS A 350 20.09 37.05 -6.32
N SER A 351 20.08 38.33 -5.93
CA SER A 351 20.97 38.82 -4.86
C SER A 351 20.55 38.33 -3.48
N ARG A 352 19.24 38.36 -3.17
CA ARG A 352 18.70 37.77 -1.93
C ARG A 352 18.86 36.26 -1.90
N TRP A 353 18.63 35.58 -3.03
CA TRP A 353 18.86 34.15 -3.17
C TRP A 353 20.32 33.78 -2.91
N ALA A 354 21.27 34.53 -3.47
CA ALA A 354 22.70 34.29 -3.25
C ALA A 354 23.13 34.49 -1.78
N GLN A 355 22.57 35.50 -1.10
CA GLN A 355 22.80 35.70 0.34
C GLN A 355 22.28 34.52 1.16
N LEU A 356 21.04 34.10 0.89
CA LEU A 356 20.44 32.98 1.57
C LEU A 356 21.18 31.66 1.29
N GLU A 357 21.58 31.43 0.04
CA GLU A 357 22.38 30.27 -0.35
C GLU A 357 23.74 30.25 0.35
N ALA A 358 24.36 31.42 0.56
CA ALA A 358 25.62 31.51 1.28
C ALA A 358 25.48 31.13 2.76
N VAL A 359 24.37 31.48 3.41
CA VAL A 359 24.07 31.10 4.80
C VAL A 359 23.75 29.62 4.90
N VAL A 360 22.83 29.11 4.07
CA VAL A 360 22.40 27.70 4.10
C VAL A 360 23.56 26.77 3.70
N GLY A 361 24.35 27.17 2.71
CA GLY A 361 25.50 26.42 2.21
C GLY A 361 26.83 26.77 2.87
N ALA A 362 26.84 27.31 4.10
CA ALA A 362 28.06 27.57 4.85
C ALA A 362 28.74 26.25 5.25
N THR A 363 30.04 26.10 5.00
CA THR A 363 30.79 24.84 5.19
C THR A 363 30.61 24.24 6.58
N LYS A 364 30.77 25.05 7.65
CA LYS A 364 30.59 24.60 9.04
C LYS A 364 29.18 24.04 9.29
N ARG A 365 28.14 24.65 8.69
CA ARG A 365 26.76 24.19 8.79
C ARG A 365 26.56 22.87 8.05
N LEU A 366 27.11 22.74 6.84
CA LEU A 366 27.02 21.50 6.06
C LEU A 366 27.73 20.33 6.75
N GLU A 367 28.85 20.57 7.43
CA GLU A 367 29.53 19.56 8.25
C GLU A 367 28.65 19.05 9.40
N LEU A 368 28.03 19.97 10.15
CA LEU A 368 27.11 19.62 11.24
C LEU A 368 25.86 18.90 10.72
N LEU A 369 25.29 19.39 9.62
CA LEU A 369 24.16 18.79 8.93
C LEU A 369 24.49 17.36 8.46
N ALA A 370 25.65 17.14 7.85
CA ALA A 370 26.06 15.82 7.39
C ALA A 370 26.24 14.82 8.55
N GLN A 371 26.84 15.26 9.66
CA GLN A 371 27.00 14.44 10.87
C GLN A 371 25.65 14.02 11.44
N ASP A 372 24.72 14.97 11.57
CA ASP A 372 23.38 14.69 12.07
C ASP A 372 22.58 13.77 11.13
N LEU A 373 22.62 14.04 9.81
CA LEU A 373 21.94 13.23 8.79
C LEU A 373 22.37 11.76 8.84
N VAL A 374 23.68 11.50 8.89
CA VAL A 374 24.22 10.13 8.96
C VAL A 374 23.74 9.45 10.24
N GLN A 375 23.94 10.09 11.38
CA GLN A 375 23.54 9.53 12.67
C GLN A 375 22.03 9.26 12.75
N HIS A 376 21.22 10.22 12.32
CA HIS A 376 19.76 10.10 12.31
C HIS A 376 19.31 8.97 11.39
N PHE A 377 19.83 8.92 10.16
CA PHE A 377 19.45 7.90 9.19
C PHE A 377 19.81 6.49 9.66
N GLU A 378 21.03 6.30 10.19
CA GLU A 378 21.47 5.00 10.72
C GLU A 378 20.61 4.51 11.89
N ARG A 379 20.29 5.38 12.85
CA ARG A 379 19.38 5.03 13.96
C ARG A 379 17.99 4.65 13.46
N ARG A 380 17.53 5.31 12.41
CA ARG A 380 16.23 5.00 11.82
C ARG A 380 16.24 3.64 11.12
N LEU A 381 17.33 3.30 10.42
CA LEU A 381 17.53 1.99 9.79
C LEU A 381 17.60 0.85 10.82
N GLU A 382 17.95 1.12 12.08
CA GLU A 382 17.85 0.13 13.17
C GLU A 382 16.40 -0.22 13.51
N ALA A 383 15.47 0.73 13.36
CA ALA A 383 14.06 0.55 13.69
C ALA A 383 13.22 0.07 12.49
N MET A 384 13.54 0.54 11.27
CA MET A 384 12.83 0.17 10.05
C MET A 384 13.71 0.32 8.81
N ASP A 385 13.67 -0.66 7.90
CA ASP A 385 14.30 -0.51 6.59
C ASP A 385 13.54 0.48 5.69
N GLY A 386 14.29 1.16 4.83
CA GLY A 386 13.75 2.04 3.82
C GLY A 386 14.78 3.03 3.29
N LYS A 387 14.28 4.04 2.58
CA LYS A 387 15.09 5.00 1.85
C LYS A 387 14.90 6.41 2.37
N ALA A 388 15.87 7.27 2.09
CA ALA A 388 15.84 8.69 2.42
C ALA A 388 16.08 9.60 1.21
N MET A 389 15.46 10.77 1.24
CA MET A 389 15.64 11.83 0.26
C MET A 389 16.08 13.10 0.97
N ILE A 390 17.15 13.72 0.51
CA ILE A 390 17.69 14.98 1.01
C ILE A 390 17.39 16.07 -0.01
N VAL A 391 16.67 17.10 0.39
CA VAL A 391 16.24 18.21 -0.46
C VAL A 391 17.06 19.44 -0.13
N CYS A 392 17.97 19.82 -1.01
CA CYS A 392 18.87 20.96 -0.81
C CYS A 392 18.42 22.20 -1.59
N MET A 393 18.79 23.37 -1.09
CA MET A 393 18.44 24.66 -1.70
C MET A 393 19.05 24.86 -3.10
N SER A 394 20.32 24.51 -3.31
CA SER A 394 21.04 24.73 -4.56
C SER A 394 21.82 23.49 -5.03
N ARG A 395 22.17 23.47 -6.32
CA ARG A 395 22.99 22.40 -6.91
C ARG A 395 24.38 22.35 -6.27
N ARG A 396 24.97 23.51 -5.97
CA ARG A 396 26.23 23.61 -5.23
C ARG A 396 26.13 22.91 -3.87
N ILE A 397 25.09 23.23 -3.10
CA ILE A 397 24.87 22.63 -1.78
C ILE A 397 24.65 21.10 -1.90
N CYS A 398 23.96 20.62 -2.94
CA CYS A 398 23.82 19.18 -3.17
C CYS A 398 25.18 18.48 -3.29
N VAL A 399 26.11 19.06 -4.05
CA VAL A 399 27.44 18.48 -4.30
C VAL A 399 28.32 18.60 -3.05
N GLU A 400 28.31 19.75 -2.39
CA GLU A 400 29.09 19.96 -1.15
C GLU A 400 28.61 19.05 -0.02
N LEU A 401 27.28 18.94 0.18
CA LEU A 401 26.72 18.03 1.19
C LEU A 401 27.01 16.57 0.86
N TYR A 402 26.94 16.18 -0.41
CA TYR A 402 27.35 14.83 -0.84
C TYR A 402 28.79 14.53 -0.43
N ARG A 403 29.72 15.47 -0.64
CA ARG A 403 31.12 15.30 -0.23
C ARG A 403 31.27 15.11 1.28
N GLU A 404 30.58 15.90 2.07
CA GLU A 404 30.62 15.76 3.54
C GLU A 404 30.02 14.41 4.00
N LEU A 405 28.92 13.96 3.40
CA LEU A 405 28.33 12.65 3.69
C LEU A 405 29.29 11.52 3.33
N VAL A 406 29.93 11.57 2.15
CA VAL A 406 30.91 10.56 1.71
C VAL A 406 32.18 10.61 2.55
N ARG A 407 32.59 11.78 3.06
CA ARG A 407 33.72 11.89 3.98
C ARG A 407 33.46 11.17 5.30
N LEU A 408 32.23 11.20 5.80
CA LEU A 408 31.82 10.50 7.01
C LEU A 408 31.57 9.01 6.78
N GLN A 409 31.03 8.65 5.61
CA GLN A 409 30.69 7.28 5.22
C GLN A 409 31.24 6.96 3.83
N PRO A 410 32.54 6.64 3.69
CA PRO A 410 33.17 6.40 2.39
C PRO A 410 32.52 5.25 1.61
N ASP A 411 32.07 4.22 2.32
CA ASP A 411 31.45 3.02 1.73
C ASP A 411 30.09 3.29 1.08
N TRP A 412 29.49 4.46 1.31
CA TRP A 412 28.23 4.81 0.65
C TRP A 412 28.44 5.24 -0.80
N ALA A 413 29.62 5.75 -1.15
CA ALA A 413 29.93 6.24 -2.49
C ALA A 413 30.34 5.12 -3.42
N HIS A 414 30.03 5.30 -4.71
CA HIS A 414 30.61 4.54 -5.79
C HIS A 414 30.52 5.38 -7.06
N ASP A 415 31.51 5.28 -7.95
CA ASP A 415 31.56 6.09 -9.17
C ASP A 415 30.48 5.65 -10.17
N GLU A 416 30.35 4.33 -10.37
CA GLU A 416 29.36 3.76 -11.30
C GLU A 416 27.92 3.94 -10.85
N ASP A 417 27.04 4.26 -11.80
CA ASP A 417 25.62 4.59 -11.58
C ASP A 417 24.76 3.40 -11.16
N ASP A 418 25.22 2.17 -11.33
CA ASP A 418 24.54 0.93 -10.95
C ASP A 418 24.95 0.43 -9.56
N GLN A 419 25.88 1.12 -8.90
CA GLN A 419 26.36 0.81 -7.56
C GLN A 419 26.23 2.00 -6.61
N GLY A 420 26.64 1.82 -5.35
CA GLY A 420 26.63 2.85 -4.30
C GLY A 420 25.29 3.00 -3.58
N VAL A 421 25.37 3.48 -2.34
CA VAL A 421 24.26 3.71 -1.42
C VAL A 421 23.69 5.13 -1.57
N ILE A 422 24.53 6.09 -1.96
CA ILE A 422 24.15 7.51 -2.12
C ILE A 422 24.46 8.04 -3.53
N LYS A 423 23.52 8.80 -4.11
CA LYS A 423 23.69 9.51 -5.38
C LYS A 423 23.05 10.90 -5.36
N VAL A 424 23.67 11.84 -6.08
CA VAL A 424 23.07 13.15 -6.38
C VAL A 424 22.28 13.05 -7.69
N VAL A 425 21.03 13.51 -7.69
CA VAL A 425 20.19 13.62 -8.88
C VAL A 425 19.80 15.08 -9.10
N MET A 426 20.42 15.68 -10.12
CA MET A 426 20.18 17.07 -10.49
C MET A 426 20.24 17.29 -12.00
N THR A 427 19.71 18.42 -12.44
CA THR A 427 19.88 18.91 -13.81
C THR A 427 21.27 19.52 -14.00
N GLY A 428 21.77 19.46 -15.23
CA GLY A 428 23.08 19.98 -15.58
C GLY A 428 23.11 20.71 -16.92
N SER A 429 24.15 21.50 -17.10
CA SER A 429 24.45 22.32 -18.26
C SER A 429 25.96 22.24 -18.56
N ALA A 430 26.34 22.53 -19.80
CA ALA A 430 27.75 22.54 -20.20
C ALA A 430 28.59 23.63 -19.53
N ALA A 431 27.94 24.62 -18.89
CA ALA A 431 28.60 25.70 -18.17
C ALA A 431 28.85 25.38 -16.69
N ASP A 432 28.41 24.21 -16.21
CA ASP A 432 28.59 23.82 -14.82
C ASP A 432 30.05 23.43 -14.51
N PRO A 433 30.50 23.62 -13.26
CA PRO A 433 31.84 23.22 -12.83
C PRO A 433 32.19 21.76 -13.18
N VAL A 434 33.45 21.51 -13.49
CA VAL A 434 33.94 20.18 -13.94
C VAL A 434 33.70 19.11 -12.87
N ASP A 435 33.86 19.49 -11.61
CA ASP A 435 33.65 18.66 -10.43
C ASP A 435 32.16 18.36 -10.14
N TRP A 436 31.22 18.87 -10.95
CA TRP A 436 29.80 18.50 -10.88
C TRP A 436 29.42 17.46 -11.93
N GLN A 437 30.26 17.27 -12.95
CA GLN A 437 29.91 16.48 -14.15
C GLN A 437 29.63 15.00 -13.80
N GLU A 438 30.26 14.46 -12.76
CA GLU A 438 29.99 13.11 -12.25
C GLU A 438 28.54 12.90 -11.77
N HIS A 439 27.85 13.97 -11.42
CA HIS A 439 26.45 13.93 -10.98
C HIS A 439 25.47 14.29 -12.10
N ILE A 440 25.95 14.83 -13.22
CA ILE A 440 25.13 15.25 -14.35
C ILE A 440 24.95 14.07 -15.31
N ARG A 441 23.69 13.69 -15.54
CA ARG A 441 23.33 12.50 -16.33
C ARG A 441 22.33 12.84 -17.41
N ASN A 442 22.36 12.09 -18.52
CA ASN A 442 21.33 12.18 -19.57
C ASN A 442 20.01 11.51 -19.12
N LYS A 443 18.94 11.68 -19.91
CA LYS A 443 17.59 11.16 -19.56
C LYS A 443 17.60 9.63 -19.27
N PRO A 444 18.18 8.76 -20.12
CA PRO A 444 18.23 7.32 -19.86
C PRO A 444 18.95 6.95 -18.56
N ARG A 445 20.11 7.55 -18.27
CA ARG A 445 20.85 7.29 -17.03
C ARG A 445 20.08 7.74 -15.77
N ARG A 446 19.35 8.85 -15.85
CA ARG A 446 18.49 9.31 -14.74
C ARG A 446 17.29 8.39 -14.53
N GLU A 447 16.71 7.85 -15.60
CA GLU A 447 15.62 6.86 -15.51
C GLU A 447 16.11 5.54 -14.89
N ALA A 448 17.33 5.09 -15.21
CA ALA A 448 17.95 3.94 -14.57
C ALA A 448 18.12 4.13 -13.05
N LEU A 449 18.63 5.29 -12.62
CA LEU A 449 18.71 5.64 -11.19
C LEU A 449 17.34 5.71 -10.52
N ALA A 450 16.33 6.24 -11.20
CA ALA A 450 14.96 6.24 -10.70
C ALA A 450 14.43 4.81 -10.52
N GLY A 451 14.75 3.88 -11.44
CA GLY A 451 14.44 2.46 -11.32
C GLY A 451 15.09 1.83 -10.09
N ARG A 452 16.40 2.01 -9.92
CA ARG A 452 17.15 1.55 -8.73
C ARG A 452 16.58 2.10 -7.43
N PHE A 453 16.29 3.40 -7.38
CA PHE A 453 15.77 4.00 -6.16
C PHE A 453 14.36 3.50 -5.82
N ARG A 454 13.52 3.15 -6.81
CA ARG A 454 12.21 2.53 -6.58
C ARG A 454 12.28 1.11 -6.05
N ASP A 455 13.32 0.37 -6.42
CA ASP A 455 13.49 -1.02 -5.97
C ASP A 455 13.87 -1.05 -4.47
N PRO A 456 13.01 -1.59 -3.59
CA PRO A 456 13.29 -1.66 -2.16
C PRO A 456 14.44 -2.63 -1.81
N ALA A 457 14.88 -3.51 -2.71
CA ALA A 457 16.02 -4.40 -2.48
C ALA A 457 17.36 -3.79 -2.94
N ASP A 458 17.34 -2.71 -3.75
CA ASP A 458 18.55 -2.09 -4.26
C ASP A 458 19.35 -1.38 -3.14
N PRO A 459 20.69 -1.50 -3.13
CA PRO A 459 21.58 -0.80 -2.20
C PRO A 459 21.47 0.73 -2.22
N PHE A 460 20.94 1.35 -3.27
CA PHE A 460 20.75 2.79 -3.37
C PHE A 460 19.64 3.26 -2.43
N ARG A 461 20.04 3.75 -1.25
CA ARG A 461 19.15 4.11 -0.13
C ARG A 461 18.97 5.63 0.07
N VAL A 462 19.95 6.45 -0.32
CA VAL A 462 19.94 7.90 -0.04
C VAL A 462 20.08 8.70 -1.33
N VAL A 463 19.12 9.57 -1.64
CA VAL A 463 19.24 10.47 -2.80
C VAL A 463 19.31 11.92 -2.34
N VAL A 464 20.23 12.69 -2.94
CA VAL A 464 20.33 14.15 -2.79
C VAL A 464 19.73 14.83 -4.02
N VAL A 465 18.76 15.72 -3.84
CA VAL A 465 18.04 16.41 -4.92
C VAL A 465 17.86 17.90 -4.63
N ARG A 466 17.72 18.71 -5.70
CA ARG A 466 17.35 20.13 -5.61
C ARG A 466 15.87 20.36 -5.95
N ASP A 467 15.44 20.03 -7.17
CA ASP A 467 14.02 20.03 -7.57
C ASP A 467 13.54 18.71 -8.17
N MET A 468 14.48 17.90 -8.67
CA MET A 468 14.12 16.63 -9.29
C MET A 468 13.46 15.73 -8.24
N TRP A 469 12.45 14.98 -8.65
CA TRP A 469 11.73 14.01 -7.83
C TRP A 469 10.87 14.58 -6.69
N LEU A 470 10.78 15.90 -6.55
CA LEU A 470 9.81 16.53 -5.63
C LEU A 470 8.37 16.44 -6.19
N THR A 471 8.23 16.42 -7.51
CA THR A 471 6.97 16.23 -8.23
C THR A 471 6.97 14.92 -9.02
N GLY A 472 5.84 14.22 -9.02
CA GLY A 472 5.60 13.04 -9.85
C GLY A 472 6.35 11.74 -9.49
N PHE A 473 7.53 11.82 -8.85
CA PHE A 473 8.28 10.63 -8.47
C PHE A 473 7.62 9.86 -7.34
N ASP A 474 7.60 8.53 -7.44
CA ASP A 474 6.96 7.63 -6.48
C ASP A 474 7.93 6.51 -6.11
N ALA A 475 8.25 6.40 -4.82
CA ALA A 475 9.11 5.37 -4.23
C ALA A 475 8.50 4.94 -2.88
N PRO A 476 7.67 3.87 -2.85
CA PRO A 476 6.94 3.48 -1.64
C PRO A 476 7.81 3.26 -0.39
N SER A 477 9.03 2.74 -0.57
CA SER A 477 10.00 2.50 0.50
C SER A 477 10.67 3.77 1.06
N LEU A 478 10.44 4.95 0.48
CA LEU A 478 10.96 6.22 1.00
C LEU A 478 10.24 6.55 2.31
N HIS A 479 10.95 6.46 3.45
CA HIS A 479 10.35 6.71 4.77
C HIS A 479 10.75 8.06 5.36
N THR A 480 11.83 8.68 4.88
CA THR A 480 12.36 9.94 5.44
C THR A 480 12.67 10.95 4.35
N MET A 481 12.28 12.19 4.59
CA MET A 481 12.67 13.34 3.80
C MET A 481 13.37 14.35 4.71
N TYR A 482 14.59 14.73 4.35
CA TYR A 482 15.35 15.77 5.01
C TYR A 482 15.24 17.06 4.20
N LEU A 483 14.73 18.12 4.82
CA LEU A 483 14.51 19.41 4.18
C LEU A 483 15.62 20.39 4.60
N ASP A 484 16.44 20.74 3.62
CA ASP A 484 17.44 21.81 3.67
C ASP A 484 17.21 22.81 2.53
N LYS A 485 15.92 23.09 2.27
CA LYS A 485 15.46 24.01 1.24
C LYS A 485 14.30 24.85 1.76
N PRO A 486 14.33 26.18 1.62
CA PRO A 486 13.17 27.03 1.88
C PRO A 486 12.01 26.65 0.95
N MET A 487 10.86 26.23 1.50
CA MET A 487 9.69 25.77 0.75
C MET A 487 8.40 26.16 1.47
N ARG A 488 7.30 26.34 0.72
CA ARG A 488 5.99 26.70 1.28
C ARG A 488 4.84 26.23 0.38
N GLY A 489 3.60 26.50 0.82
CA GLY A 489 2.40 26.31 0.00
C GLY A 489 2.29 24.89 -0.60
N HIS A 490 1.86 24.82 -1.86
CA HIS A 490 1.72 23.56 -2.59
C HIS A 490 3.06 22.87 -2.84
N GLY A 491 4.15 23.62 -3.06
CA GLY A 491 5.49 23.07 -3.28
C GLY A 491 5.98 22.24 -2.09
N LEU A 492 5.80 22.77 -0.88
CA LEU A 492 6.07 22.06 0.38
C LEU A 492 5.19 20.81 0.51
N MET A 493 3.89 20.94 0.28
CA MET A 493 2.95 19.81 0.41
C MET A 493 3.24 18.68 -0.58
N GLN A 494 3.63 19.01 -1.82
CA GLN A 494 3.99 18.02 -2.84
C GLN A 494 5.28 17.28 -2.50
N ALA A 495 6.26 17.97 -1.91
CA ALA A 495 7.50 17.37 -1.46
C ALA A 495 7.25 16.40 -0.29
N ILE A 496 6.61 16.85 0.80
CA ILE A 496 6.38 16.01 1.98
C ILE A 496 5.48 14.80 1.66
N ALA A 497 4.56 14.92 0.70
CA ALA A 497 3.73 13.81 0.26
C ALA A 497 4.53 12.67 -0.39
N ARG A 498 5.83 12.84 -0.70
CA ARG A 498 6.65 11.73 -1.21
C ARG A 498 6.87 10.64 -0.16
N VAL A 499 6.81 10.97 1.14
CA VAL A 499 6.98 9.99 2.23
C VAL A 499 5.67 9.35 2.69
N ASN A 500 4.51 9.69 2.12
CA ASN A 500 3.19 9.22 2.60
C ASN A 500 2.68 7.92 1.95
N ARG A 501 3.51 7.25 1.15
CA ARG A 501 3.13 6.03 0.43
C ARG A 501 3.07 4.82 1.35
N VAL A 502 2.02 4.02 1.16
CA VAL A 502 1.83 2.72 1.84
C VAL A 502 2.86 1.74 1.32
N PHE A 503 3.62 1.12 2.22
CA PHE A 503 4.64 0.15 1.86
C PHE A 503 4.88 -0.81 3.02
N LYS A 504 4.57 -2.10 2.83
CA LYS A 504 4.70 -3.13 3.88
C LYS A 504 4.09 -2.62 5.20
N ASP A 505 4.85 -2.71 6.30
CA ASP A 505 4.43 -2.29 7.64
C ASP A 505 4.88 -0.86 7.98
N LYS A 506 5.26 -0.05 6.99
CA LYS A 506 5.65 1.34 7.20
C LYS A 506 4.53 2.10 7.92
N PRO A 507 4.75 2.55 9.16
CA PRO A 507 3.69 3.15 9.97
C PRO A 507 3.42 4.62 9.57
N GLY A 508 4.37 5.28 8.91
CA GLY A 508 4.30 6.68 8.51
C GLY A 508 5.56 7.15 7.79
N GLY A 509 5.49 8.35 7.22
CA GLY A 509 6.65 9.08 6.71
C GLY A 509 7.16 10.09 7.73
N LEU A 510 8.46 10.34 7.80
CA LEU A 510 9.03 11.43 8.60
C LEU A 510 9.61 12.51 7.69
N VAL A 511 9.27 13.75 8.01
CA VAL A 511 9.88 14.96 7.46
C VAL A 511 10.74 15.57 8.55
N VAL A 512 12.04 15.67 8.28
CA VAL A 512 13.03 16.26 9.17
C VAL A 512 13.44 17.61 8.61
N ASP A 513 13.31 18.66 9.42
CA ASP A 513 13.48 20.03 8.97
C ASP A 513 14.65 20.73 9.65
N TYR A 514 15.59 21.21 8.83
CA TYR A 514 16.81 21.89 9.24
C TYR A 514 16.77 23.43 9.02
N LEU A 515 15.66 23.97 8.53
CA LEU A 515 15.47 25.40 8.26
C LEU A 515 14.30 26.03 9.03
N GLY A 516 13.40 25.21 9.58
CA GLY A 516 12.32 25.68 10.44
C GLY A 516 11.09 26.18 9.70
N LEU A 517 10.63 25.37 8.76
CA LEU A 517 9.42 25.47 7.94
C LEU A 517 8.12 25.17 8.70
N ALA A 518 8.14 25.02 10.03
CA ALA A 518 6.94 24.73 10.81
C ALA A 518 5.81 25.77 10.60
N PRO A 519 6.08 27.10 10.55
CA PRO A 519 5.07 28.09 10.22
C PRO A 519 4.49 27.92 8.81
N GLU A 520 5.35 27.70 7.81
CA GLU A 520 4.98 27.50 6.40
C GLU A 520 4.16 26.22 6.22
N LEU A 521 4.53 25.15 6.92
CA LEU A 521 3.76 23.91 6.98
C LEU A 521 2.39 24.19 7.58
N LYS A 522 2.32 24.81 8.77
CA LYS A 522 1.05 25.15 9.42
C LYS A 522 0.15 26.00 8.54
N GLN A 523 0.71 26.96 7.81
CA GLN A 523 -0.03 27.77 6.86
C GLN A 523 -0.56 26.94 5.68
N ALA A 524 0.28 26.09 5.08
CA ALA A 524 -0.14 25.20 4.01
C ALA A 524 -1.27 24.24 4.46
N LEU A 525 -1.23 23.80 5.73
CA LEU A 525 -2.28 22.95 6.32
C LEU A 525 -3.57 23.71 6.64
N ALA A 526 -3.50 24.98 7.02
CA ALA A 526 -4.68 25.81 7.22
C ALA A 526 -5.50 25.90 5.92
N THR A 527 -4.85 26.11 4.77
CA THR A 527 -5.50 26.12 3.45
C THR A 527 -6.24 24.81 3.16
N TYR A 528 -5.73 23.66 3.60
CA TYR A 528 -6.41 22.36 3.49
C TYR A 528 -7.71 22.33 4.28
N THR A 529 -7.69 22.77 5.53
CA THR A 529 -8.90 22.79 6.37
C THR A 529 -9.93 23.81 5.89
N GLU A 530 -9.47 24.99 5.45
CA GLU A 530 -10.36 26.07 4.96
C GLU A 530 -11.05 25.72 3.63
N SER A 531 -10.40 24.90 2.80
CA SER A 531 -10.93 24.48 1.48
C SER A 531 -11.87 23.28 1.54
N GLY A 532 -12.34 22.89 2.73
CA GLY A 532 -13.27 21.77 2.94
C GLY A 532 -12.61 20.44 3.32
N GLY A 533 -11.29 20.42 3.55
CA GLY A 533 -10.59 19.26 4.12
C GLY A 533 -10.80 19.13 5.63
N THR A 534 -10.61 17.93 6.14
CA THR A 534 -10.78 17.59 7.56
C THR A 534 -9.44 17.25 8.23
N GLY A 535 -9.28 17.61 9.51
CA GLY A 535 -8.23 17.11 10.41
C GLY A 535 -6.83 17.72 10.32
N SER A 536 -5.91 17.15 11.11
CA SER A 536 -4.47 17.47 11.12
C SER A 536 -3.70 16.48 10.25
N THR A 537 -2.81 16.98 9.41
CA THR A 537 -2.21 16.22 8.30
C THR A 537 -0.73 15.89 8.54
N ALA A 538 -0.05 16.71 9.35
CA ALA A 538 1.26 16.47 9.90
C ALA A 538 1.14 16.40 11.42
N PHE A 539 1.67 15.34 12.00
CA PHE A 539 1.71 15.17 13.45
C PHE A 539 3.11 15.53 13.95
N ASP A 540 3.16 16.21 15.09
CA ASP A 540 4.42 16.36 15.81
C ASP A 540 4.91 14.96 16.20
N GLN A 541 6.20 14.67 16.00
CA GLN A 541 6.82 13.43 16.47
C GLN A 541 6.58 13.21 17.97
N ALA A 542 6.45 14.26 18.78
CA ALA A 542 6.09 14.17 20.19
C ALA A 542 4.76 13.44 20.42
N GLN A 543 3.79 13.53 19.50
CA GLN A 543 2.54 12.78 19.61
C GLN A 543 2.76 11.27 19.40
N ALA A 544 3.65 10.89 18.49
CA ALA A 544 4.06 9.48 18.33
C ALA A 544 4.74 8.96 19.61
N VAL A 545 5.57 9.79 20.25
CA VAL A 545 6.21 9.47 21.54
C VAL A 545 5.18 9.25 22.64
N CYS A 546 4.16 10.12 22.77
CA CYS A 546 3.10 9.92 23.76
C CYS A 546 2.36 8.59 23.55
N VAL A 547 1.94 8.29 22.31
CA VAL A 547 1.30 7.02 21.98
C VAL A 547 2.22 5.83 22.26
N MET A 548 3.51 5.96 21.95
CA MET A 548 4.51 4.93 22.22
C MET A 548 4.65 4.67 23.72
N ILE A 549 4.73 5.71 24.57
CA ILE A 549 4.81 5.58 26.02
C ILE A 549 3.54 4.89 26.56
N ASP A 550 2.35 5.31 26.13
CA ASP A 550 1.09 4.67 26.54
C ASP A 550 1.09 3.17 26.21
N LYS A 551 1.55 2.78 25.00
CA LYS A 551 1.63 1.36 24.61
C LYS A 551 2.76 0.62 25.32
N TYR A 552 3.84 1.31 25.66
CA TYR A 552 4.95 0.78 26.44
C TYR A 552 4.48 0.42 27.85
N GLU A 553 3.73 1.31 28.52
CA GLU A 553 3.13 1.04 29.83
C GLU A 553 2.18 -0.16 29.81
N VAL A 554 1.38 -0.32 28.75
CA VAL A 554 0.53 -1.51 28.59
C VAL A 554 1.38 -2.79 28.50
N CYS A 555 2.49 -2.77 27.76
CA CYS A 555 3.40 -3.92 27.69
C CYS A 555 4.05 -4.19 29.05
N CYS A 556 4.55 -3.16 29.74
CA CYS A 556 5.06 -3.30 31.12
C CYS A 556 4.02 -3.88 32.08
N GLY A 557 2.75 -3.47 31.94
CA GLY A 557 1.63 -4.02 32.72
C GLY A 557 1.38 -5.51 32.44
N LEU A 558 1.53 -5.95 31.18
CA LEU A 558 1.44 -7.36 30.82
C LEU A 558 2.60 -8.18 31.39
N PHE A 559 3.80 -7.61 31.53
CA PHE A 559 4.96 -8.26 32.12
C PHE A 559 5.16 -7.93 33.61
N HIS A 560 4.15 -7.37 34.29
CA HIS A 560 4.27 -6.95 35.68
C HIS A 560 4.70 -8.12 36.59
N GLY A 561 5.81 -7.94 37.30
CA GLY A 561 6.39 -8.96 38.19
C GLY A 561 7.40 -9.91 37.51
N PHE A 562 7.64 -9.76 36.21
CA PHE A 562 8.73 -10.42 35.50
C PHE A 562 9.93 -9.46 35.39
N ASP A 563 11.14 -9.93 35.69
CA ASP A 563 12.37 -9.15 35.55
C ASP A 563 13.07 -9.49 34.23
N TRP A 564 13.03 -8.57 33.27
CA TRP A 564 13.71 -8.70 31.98
C TRP A 564 15.02 -7.90 31.90
N SER A 565 15.56 -7.38 33.02
CA SER A 565 16.82 -6.61 33.04
C SER A 565 18.01 -7.38 32.45
N ARG A 566 18.00 -8.72 32.59
CA ARG A 566 19.01 -9.61 31.97
C ARG A 566 18.97 -9.61 30.44
N TRP A 567 17.87 -9.17 29.81
CA TRP A 567 17.83 -8.98 28.37
C TRP A 567 18.80 -7.89 27.92
N ILE A 568 18.89 -6.82 28.71
CA ILE A 568 19.73 -5.65 28.42
C ILE A 568 21.20 -5.98 28.72
N ALA A 569 21.47 -6.50 29.92
CA ALA A 569 22.83 -6.68 30.43
C ALA A 569 23.49 -8.03 30.10
N GLY A 570 22.70 -9.07 29.81
CA GLY A 570 23.18 -10.43 29.65
C GLY A 570 23.72 -10.75 28.25
N ASP A 571 24.46 -11.86 28.15
CA ASP A 571 24.97 -12.36 26.88
C ASP A 571 23.88 -13.01 26.00
N SER A 572 24.24 -13.41 24.78
CA SER A 572 23.27 -13.99 23.83
C SER A 572 22.58 -15.26 24.35
N ALA A 573 23.25 -16.07 25.17
CA ALA A 573 22.67 -17.29 25.74
C ALA A 573 21.70 -16.96 26.88
N GLU A 574 22.06 -16.00 27.74
CA GLU A 574 21.20 -15.51 28.82
C GLU A 574 19.92 -14.85 28.28
N ARG A 575 20.01 -14.08 27.18
CA ARG A 575 18.85 -13.49 26.50
C ARG A 575 17.87 -14.54 25.98
N LEU A 576 18.38 -15.61 25.36
CA LEU A 576 17.55 -16.71 24.86
C LEU A 576 16.88 -17.50 25.99
N ALA A 577 17.59 -17.71 27.11
CA ALA A 577 17.07 -18.42 28.28
C ALA A 577 15.93 -17.67 29.00
N LEU A 578 15.79 -16.36 28.81
CA LEU A 578 14.68 -15.57 29.40
C LEU A 578 13.34 -15.80 28.70
N LEU A 579 13.34 -16.14 27.40
CA LEU A 579 12.13 -16.18 26.58
C LEU A 579 11.08 -17.19 27.10
N PRO A 580 11.42 -18.44 27.49
CA PRO A 580 10.42 -19.39 28.01
C PRO A 580 9.72 -18.91 29.27
N ALA A 581 10.47 -18.31 30.20
CA ALA A 581 9.92 -17.79 31.45
C ALA A 581 9.02 -16.57 31.20
N ALA A 582 9.38 -15.73 30.23
CA ALA A 582 8.55 -14.61 29.78
C ALA A 582 7.25 -15.09 29.11
N GLN A 583 7.32 -16.13 28.27
CA GLN A 583 6.14 -16.74 27.65
C GLN A 583 5.20 -17.32 28.71
N GLU A 584 5.73 -18.03 29.71
CA GLU A 584 4.97 -18.56 30.84
C GLU A 584 4.20 -17.46 31.58
N CYS A 585 4.86 -16.34 31.87
CA CYS A 585 4.24 -15.17 32.52
C CYS A 585 3.02 -14.63 31.73
N ILE A 586 3.13 -14.59 30.39
CA ILE A 586 2.04 -14.13 29.52
C ILE A 586 0.94 -15.18 29.40
N LEU A 587 1.30 -16.46 29.20
CA LEU A 587 0.34 -17.56 29.02
C LEU A 587 -0.47 -17.86 30.29
N ALA A 588 0.06 -17.54 31.47
CA ALA A 588 -0.66 -17.65 32.73
C ALA A 588 -1.85 -16.66 32.86
N GLN A 589 -1.88 -15.61 32.04
CA GLN A 589 -2.92 -14.58 32.09
C GLN A 589 -4.09 -14.88 31.16
N GLU A 590 -5.28 -14.40 31.53
CA GLU A 590 -6.47 -14.52 30.68
C GLU A 590 -6.27 -13.78 29.35
N SER A 591 -6.47 -14.50 28.25
CA SER A 591 -6.18 -14.03 26.88
C SER A 591 -4.80 -13.36 26.72
N GLY A 592 -3.82 -13.74 27.56
CA GLY A 592 -2.53 -13.07 27.64
C GLY A 592 -1.78 -13.06 26.30
N LYS A 593 -1.81 -14.17 25.57
CA LYS A 593 -1.22 -14.29 24.23
C LYS A 593 -1.76 -13.26 23.23
N GLU A 594 -3.09 -13.17 23.11
CA GLU A 594 -3.76 -12.27 22.14
C GLU A 594 -3.52 -10.80 22.52
N ARG A 595 -3.60 -10.48 23.82
CA ARG A 595 -3.32 -9.13 24.34
C ARG A 595 -1.87 -8.73 24.14
N CYS A 596 -0.91 -9.62 24.43
CA CYS A 596 0.52 -9.38 24.22
C CYS A 596 0.82 -9.15 22.74
N ILE A 597 0.34 -10.02 21.85
CA ILE A 597 0.57 -9.86 20.41
C ILE A 597 0.00 -8.53 19.90
N GLY A 598 -1.20 -8.16 20.32
CA GLY A 598 -1.81 -6.88 19.96
C GLY A 598 -1.04 -5.67 20.51
N ALA A 599 -0.72 -5.66 21.81
CA ALA A 599 -0.04 -4.56 22.48
C ALA A 599 1.36 -4.31 21.89
N VAL A 600 2.15 -5.37 21.71
CA VAL A 600 3.51 -5.28 21.15
C VAL A 600 3.48 -4.79 19.71
N ARG A 601 2.48 -5.19 18.91
CA ARG A 601 2.31 -4.68 17.54
C ARG A 601 2.05 -3.18 17.51
N GLU A 602 1.14 -2.68 18.36
CA GLU A 602 0.85 -1.24 18.41
C GLU A 602 2.01 -0.43 18.99
N LEU A 603 2.73 -0.97 19.99
CA LEU A 603 3.98 -0.38 20.50
C LEU A 603 5.04 -0.31 19.39
N SER A 604 5.25 -1.39 18.64
CA SER A 604 6.26 -1.45 17.57
C SER A 604 6.01 -0.40 16.49
N LYS A 605 4.74 -0.19 16.10
CA LYS A 605 4.36 0.87 15.15
C LYS A 605 4.66 2.26 15.70
N ALA A 606 4.26 2.53 16.94
CA ALA A 606 4.48 3.83 17.57
C ALA A 606 5.98 4.11 17.77
N PHE A 607 6.75 3.09 18.16
CA PHE A 607 8.20 3.15 18.30
C PHE A 607 8.89 3.51 16.97
N ALA A 608 8.55 2.82 15.87
CA ALA A 608 9.12 3.09 14.56
C ALA A 608 8.82 4.51 14.04
N LEU A 609 7.73 5.13 14.49
CA LEU A 609 7.38 6.52 14.22
C LEU A 609 8.14 7.52 15.10
N ALA A 610 8.38 7.14 16.36
CA ALA A 610 9.04 7.97 17.35
C ALA A 610 10.57 7.98 17.18
N VAL A 611 11.18 6.93 16.60
CA VAL A 611 12.62 6.91 16.36
C VAL A 611 13.03 8.00 15.36
N PRO A 612 14.08 8.79 15.67
CA PRO A 612 15.10 8.57 16.70
C PRO A 612 15.01 9.46 17.95
N HIS A 613 13.81 9.85 18.37
CA HIS A 613 13.58 10.63 19.59
C HIS A 613 14.21 9.97 20.84
N GLU A 614 14.74 10.77 21.77
CA GLU A 614 15.46 10.27 22.96
C GLU A 614 14.63 9.29 23.80
N GLU A 615 13.36 9.62 24.06
CA GLU A 615 12.44 8.71 24.77
C GLU A 615 12.23 7.37 24.06
N ALA A 616 12.24 7.35 22.72
CA ALA A 616 12.17 6.11 21.97
C ALA A 616 13.47 5.31 22.16
N LEU A 617 14.62 5.96 22.02
CA LEU A 617 15.92 5.29 22.22
C LEU A 617 16.08 4.71 23.63
N ARG A 618 15.49 5.34 24.67
CA ARG A 618 15.53 4.84 26.06
C ARG A 618 14.85 3.49 26.23
N ILE A 619 13.74 3.24 25.51
CA ILE A 619 12.97 1.99 25.63
C ILE A 619 13.32 0.96 24.55
N ARG A 620 14.32 1.24 23.70
CA ARG A 620 14.67 0.40 22.53
C ARG A 620 14.87 -1.07 22.91
N ASP A 621 15.65 -1.31 23.96
CA ASP A 621 16.03 -2.68 24.34
C ASP A 621 14.83 -3.43 24.97
N ASP A 622 13.92 -2.72 25.65
CA ASP A 622 12.67 -3.28 26.16
C ASP A 622 11.70 -3.62 25.02
N VAL A 623 11.57 -2.75 24.02
CA VAL A 623 10.78 -3.02 22.81
C VAL A 623 11.32 -4.27 22.10
N ALA A 624 12.64 -4.40 21.98
CA ALA A 624 13.28 -5.57 21.39
C ALA A 624 12.96 -6.86 22.18
N PHE A 625 12.95 -6.80 23.52
CA PHE A 625 12.52 -7.92 24.37
C PHE A 625 11.05 -8.31 24.10
N PHE A 626 10.14 -7.34 24.13
CA PHE A 626 8.72 -7.60 23.90
C PHE A 626 8.45 -8.19 22.51
N GLN A 627 9.14 -7.69 21.48
CA GLN A 627 9.08 -8.24 20.12
C GLN A 627 9.61 -9.67 20.05
N ALA A 628 10.71 -9.99 20.76
CA ALA A 628 11.24 -11.35 20.81
C ALA A 628 10.24 -12.33 21.46
N VAL A 629 9.58 -11.93 22.55
CA VAL A 629 8.52 -12.72 23.20
C VAL A 629 7.30 -12.88 22.29
N GLN A 630 6.86 -11.79 21.64
CA GLN A 630 5.77 -11.84 20.65
C GLN A 630 6.08 -12.83 19.52
N ALA A 631 7.29 -12.76 18.95
CA ALA A 631 7.72 -13.66 17.89
C ALA A 631 7.75 -15.12 18.35
N ALA A 632 8.22 -15.38 19.58
CA ALA A 632 8.21 -16.71 20.19
C ALA A 632 6.78 -17.24 20.41
N LEU A 633 5.83 -16.39 20.83
CA LEU A 633 4.41 -16.74 20.98
C LEU A 633 3.70 -16.96 19.63
N ALA A 634 4.11 -16.25 18.58
CA ALA A 634 3.48 -16.27 17.26
C ALA A 634 3.95 -17.42 16.34
N LYS A 635 5.22 -17.85 16.44
CA LYS A 635 5.79 -18.92 15.60
C LYS A 635 4.94 -20.19 15.64
N ARG A 636 4.71 -20.84 14.49
CA ARG A 636 4.05 -22.17 14.35
C ARG A 636 5.09 -23.29 14.46
N ALA A 637 4.71 -24.49 14.91
CA ALA A 637 5.60 -25.65 14.89
C ALA A 637 5.75 -26.07 13.43
N GLN A 638 6.95 -26.52 13.05
CA GLN A 638 7.29 -26.89 11.67
C GLN A 638 6.31 -27.95 11.14
N THR A 639 5.53 -27.58 10.13
CA THR A 639 4.85 -28.52 9.22
C THR A 639 4.20 -27.83 8.00
N ASP A 640 4.06 -26.51 7.99
CA ASP A 640 3.76 -25.76 6.77
C ASP A 640 4.86 -24.73 6.50
N ALA A 641 5.69 -25.00 5.50
CA ALA A 641 6.44 -23.95 4.82
C ALA A 641 5.44 -23.02 4.11
N ARG A 642 4.92 -22.01 4.81
CA ARG A 642 4.35 -20.84 4.15
C ARG A 642 5.48 -19.93 3.69
N PRO A 643 5.34 -19.24 2.54
CA PRO A 643 6.25 -18.17 2.16
C PRO A 643 6.34 -17.16 3.30
N GLU A 644 7.55 -16.72 3.60
CA GLU A 644 7.99 -15.90 4.74
C GLU A 644 7.35 -14.49 4.87
N GLU A 645 6.29 -14.20 4.12
CA GLU A 645 5.68 -12.88 3.94
C GLU A 645 4.64 -12.49 5.02
N GLU A 646 4.27 -13.39 5.94
CA GLU A 646 3.18 -13.17 6.93
C GLU A 646 3.63 -12.75 8.34
N LEU A 647 4.89 -12.34 8.55
CA LEU A 647 5.37 -11.84 9.84
C LEU A 647 5.90 -10.41 9.68
N ASP A 648 5.33 -9.47 10.45
CA ASP A 648 5.67 -8.05 10.52
C ASP A 648 7.18 -7.82 10.26
N HIS A 649 7.51 -7.32 9.08
CA HIS A 649 8.90 -7.16 8.63
C HIS A 649 9.61 -6.07 9.45
N ALA A 650 8.83 -5.11 9.98
CA ALA A 650 9.28 -4.11 10.94
C ALA A 650 9.63 -4.71 12.32
N VAL A 651 8.94 -5.78 12.75
CA VAL A 651 9.18 -6.44 14.05
C VAL A 651 10.44 -7.31 14.01
N ARG A 652 10.79 -7.88 12.85
CA ARG A 652 11.99 -8.71 12.70
C ARG A 652 13.31 -7.92 12.69
N GLN A 653 13.29 -6.64 12.33
CA GLN A 653 14.54 -5.92 12.05
C GLN A 653 15.24 -5.34 13.27
N ILE A 654 14.50 -4.92 14.30
CA ILE A 654 15.06 -4.56 15.61
C ILE A 654 15.76 -5.77 16.25
N ILE A 655 15.23 -6.98 16.02
CA ILE A 655 15.81 -8.25 16.49
C ILE A 655 17.14 -8.55 15.76
N SER A 656 17.30 -8.14 14.49
CA SER A 656 18.45 -8.57 13.66
C SER A 656 19.81 -8.01 14.07
N ARG A 657 19.87 -6.88 14.80
CA ARG A 657 21.13 -6.33 15.33
C ARG A 657 21.33 -6.59 16.82
N ALA A 658 20.25 -6.74 17.59
CA ALA A 658 20.34 -6.92 19.03
C ALA A 658 20.52 -8.39 19.46
N VAL A 659 19.93 -9.37 18.75
CA VAL A 659 19.99 -10.79 19.17
C VAL A 659 19.85 -11.74 17.97
N ALA A 660 20.98 -12.21 17.45
CA ALA A 660 21.30 -13.64 17.18
C ALA A 660 22.08 -13.85 15.85
N PRO A 661 23.05 -14.80 15.84
CA PRO A 661 23.47 -15.49 14.61
C PRO A 661 22.24 -16.12 13.94
N ASP A 662 22.30 -16.38 12.64
CA ASP A 662 21.28 -16.95 11.73
C ASP A 662 20.66 -18.33 12.13
N GLY A 663 20.62 -18.69 13.41
CA GLY A 663 19.99 -19.88 13.94
C GLY A 663 18.49 -19.67 14.13
N ILE A 664 17.71 -20.36 13.30
CA ILE A 664 16.28 -20.62 13.48
C ILE A 664 15.98 -20.87 14.97
N LEU A 665 15.36 -19.88 15.64
CA LEU A 665 14.89 -19.99 17.02
C LEU A 665 13.79 -21.07 17.05
N ASP A 666 14.23 -22.27 17.41
CA ASP A 666 13.43 -23.47 17.59
C ASP A 666 12.86 -23.45 19.02
N ILE A 667 11.55 -23.60 19.12
CA ILE A 667 10.83 -23.59 20.40
C ILE A 667 11.31 -24.73 21.30
N PHE A 668 11.80 -25.83 20.71
CA PHE A 668 12.41 -26.94 21.41
C PHE A 668 13.78 -26.55 22.02
N ALA A 669 14.66 -25.93 21.23
CA ALA A 669 15.96 -25.47 21.69
C ALA A 669 15.84 -24.39 22.78
N ALA A 670 14.88 -23.47 22.65
CA ALA A 670 14.63 -22.44 23.65
C ALA A 670 14.14 -23.02 25.00
N ALA A 671 13.46 -24.17 24.96
CA ALA A 671 12.96 -24.84 26.16
C ALA A 671 13.91 -25.90 26.74
N GLY A 672 15.14 -26.01 26.19
CA GLY A 672 16.16 -26.97 26.64
C GLY A 672 15.97 -28.40 26.12
N LEU A 673 15.19 -28.58 25.06
CA LEU A 673 14.94 -29.89 24.44
C LEU A 673 15.87 -30.09 23.24
N GLU A 674 16.55 -31.24 23.15
CA GLU A 674 17.31 -31.62 21.96
C GLU A 674 16.36 -31.80 20.77
N ARG A 675 16.77 -31.39 19.56
CA ARG A 675 15.93 -31.52 18.35
C ARG A 675 15.53 -33.00 18.19
N PRO A 676 14.25 -33.37 18.34
CA PRO A 676 13.85 -34.74 18.13
C PRO A 676 13.58 -34.94 16.65
N ASP A 677 14.33 -35.85 16.02
CA ASP A 677 13.92 -36.46 14.77
C ASP A 677 13.29 -37.83 15.07
N LEU A 678 12.16 -38.10 14.42
CA LEU A 678 11.32 -39.31 14.45
C LEU A 678 10.42 -39.50 15.70
N SER A 679 9.12 -39.20 15.49
CA SER A 679 7.97 -39.31 16.41
C SER A 679 7.85 -38.20 17.47
N ILE A 680 7.27 -37.08 17.04
CA ILE A 680 6.90 -35.88 17.82
C ILE A 680 5.99 -36.17 19.05
N LEU A 681 5.47 -37.40 19.18
CA LEU A 681 4.67 -37.90 20.30
C LEU A 681 5.25 -39.19 20.94
N SER A 682 6.57 -39.34 20.97
CA SER A 682 7.23 -40.46 21.65
C SER A 682 7.00 -40.42 23.16
N ASP A 683 7.04 -41.57 23.84
CA ASP A 683 6.88 -41.62 25.30
C ASP A 683 7.99 -40.85 26.04
N GLU A 684 9.18 -40.79 25.45
CA GLU A 684 10.33 -40.02 25.94
C GLU A 684 10.04 -38.52 25.89
N PHE A 685 9.60 -38.01 24.73
CA PHE A 685 9.22 -36.61 24.57
C PHE A 685 8.05 -36.20 25.48
N LEU A 686 7.01 -37.04 25.58
CA LEU A 686 5.87 -36.76 26.47
C LEU A 686 6.29 -36.75 27.95
N ALA A 687 7.29 -37.56 28.34
CA ALA A 687 7.86 -37.52 29.69
C ALA A 687 8.68 -36.25 29.94
N GLU A 688 9.44 -35.78 28.95
CA GLU A 688 10.16 -34.50 29.02
C GLU A 688 9.20 -33.31 29.15
N VAL A 689 8.15 -33.26 28.33
CA VAL A 689 7.12 -32.20 28.40
C VAL A 689 6.39 -32.23 29.74
N ARG A 690 6.11 -33.41 30.29
CA ARG A 690 5.60 -33.57 31.66
C ARG A 690 6.58 -33.05 32.72
N GLY A 691 7.88 -33.11 32.46
CA GLY A 691 8.93 -32.61 33.36
C GLY A 691 9.16 -31.10 33.30
N MET A 692 8.60 -30.39 32.31
CA MET A 692 8.89 -28.97 32.09
C MET A 692 8.49 -28.09 33.28
N PRO A 693 9.37 -27.14 33.69
CA PRO A 693 9.06 -26.19 34.75
C PRO A 693 7.96 -25.20 34.35
N HIS A 694 7.92 -24.80 33.07
CA HIS A 694 6.95 -23.84 32.52
C HIS A 694 5.68 -24.57 32.04
N ARG A 695 4.68 -24.69 32.91
CA ARG A 695 3.51 -25.54 32.70
C ARG A 695 2.54 -24.98 31.66
N ASN A 696 2.29 -23.68 31.64
CA ASN A 696 1.41 -23.07 30.65
C ASN A 696 2.05 -23.10 29.26
N LEU A 697 3.38 -22.94 29.18
CA LEU A 697 4.14 -23.18 27.96
C LEU A 697 4.01 -24.64 27.49
N ALA A 698 4.16 -25.62 28.37
CA ALA A 698 4.00 -27.05 28.04
C ALA A 698 2.59 -27.37 27.47
N VAL A 699 1.53 -26.79 28.06
CA VAL A 699 0.16 -26.92 27.52
C VAL A 699 0.06 -26.36 26.10
N GLU A 700 0.59 -25.16 25.86
CA GLU A 700 0.58 -24.53 24.54
C GLU A 700 1.37 -25.36 23.51
N LEU A 701 2.52 -25.94 23.90
CA LEU A 701 3.31 -26.84 23.07
C LEU A 701 2.52 -28.09 22.67
N LEU A 702 1.99 -28.81 23.65
CA LEU A 702 1.20 -30.03 23.41
C LEU A 702 -0.02 -29.73 22.55
N GLN A 703 -0.77 -28.67 22.87
CA GLN A 703 -1.93 -28.27 22.09
C GLN A 703 -1.57 -28.05 20.61
N LYS A 704 -0.44 -27.39 20.36
CA LYS A 704 0.00 -27.04 19.02
C LYS A 704 0.51 -28.25 18.25
N LEU A 705 1.24 -29.15 18.90
CA LEU A 705 1.69 -30.41 18.33
C LEU A 705 0.50 -31.31 17.97
N LEU A 706 -0.43 -31.49 18.91
CA LEU A 706 -1.65 -32.26 18.68
C LEU A 706 -2.51 -31.67 17.56
N LYS A 707 -2.64 -30.34 17.47
CA LYS A 707 -3.32 -29.71 16.32
C LYS A 707 -2.63 -29.99 14.99
N GLY A 708 -1.29 -29.99 14.96
CA GLY A 708 -0.51 -30.36 13.79
C GLY A 708 -0.78 -31.79 13.37
N GLU A 709 -0.64 -32.73 14.31
CA GLU A 709 -0.90 -34.16 14.11
C GLU A 709 -2.34 -34.42 13.64
N LEU A 710 -3.33 -33.78 14.27
CA LEU A 710 -4.73 -33.90 13.87
C LEU A 710 -5.00 -33.34 12.48
N LYS A 711 -4.27 -32.30 12.06
CA LYS A 711 -4.37 -31.74 10.71
C LYS A 711 -3.79 -32.70 9.67
N GLU A 712 -2.66 -33.35 9.96
CA GLU A 712 -2.11 -34.41 9.11
C GLU A 712 -3.07 -35.60 9.05
N ARG A 713 -3.55 -36.07 10.20
CA ARG A 713 -4.52 -37.16 10.28
C ARG A 713 -5.84 -36.86 9.59
N ARG A 714 -6.30 -35.61 9.60
CA ARG A 714 -7.52 -35.21 8.87
C ARG A 714 -7.39 -35.47 7.37
N ARG A 715 -6.16 -35.57 6.81
CA ARG A 715 -5.96 -35.95 5.41
C ARG A 715 -6.26 -37.43 5.16
N THR A 716 -6.00 -38.30 6.14
CA THR A 716 -6.18 -39.76 6.01
C THR A 716 -7.50 -40.26 6.61
N ASN A 717 -7.99 -39.68 7.70
CA ASN A 717 -9.15 -40.17 8.45
C ASN A 717 -9.94 -39.04 9.13
N ILE A 718 -11.10 -38.68 8.56
CA ILE A 718 -11.95 -37.57 9.06
C ILE A 718 -12.52 -37.88 10.43
N VAL A 719 -12.94 -39.13 10.63
CA VAL A 719 -13.76 -39.53 11.76
C VAL A 719 -12.95 -39.48 13.05
N GLN A 720 -11.77 -40.11 13.04
CA GLN A 720 -10.86 -40.05 14.16
C GLN A 720 -10.34 -38.62 14.37
N ALA A 721 -10.00 -37.90 13.30
CA ALA A 721 -9.56 -36.51 13.42
C ALA A 721 -10.64 -35.61 14.06
N HIS A 722 -11.92 -35.80 13.73
CA HIS A 722 -13.03 -35.05 14.33
C HIS A 722 -13.19 -35.37 15.82
N SER A 723 -13.25 -36.65 16.18
CA SER A 723 -13.39 -37.08 17.58
C SER A 723 -12.26 -36.56 18.46
N PHE A 724 -11.01 -36.73 18.03
CA PHE A 724 -9.86 -36.20 18.78
C PHE A 724 -9.79 -34.67 18.77
N SER A 725 -10.27 -34.00 17.72
CA SER A 725 -10.39 -32.53 17.71
C SER A 725 -11.39 -32.04 18.74
N GLU A 726 -12.55 -32.70 18.89
CA GLU A 726 -13.53 -32.36 19.94
C GLU A 726 -12.97 -32.60 21.34
N MET A 727 -12.23 -33.69 21.56
CA MET A 727 -11.54 -33.98 22.83
C MET A 727 -10.50 -32.89 23.13
N LEU A 728 -9.71 -32.49 22.14
CA LEU A 728 -8.74 -31.41 22.28
C LEU A 728 -9.43 -30.08 22.61
N GLU A 729 -10.46 -29.69 21.85
CA GLU A 729 -11.19 -28.44 22.05
C GLU A 729 -11.88 -28.38 23.41
N SER A 730 -12.50 -29.47 23.86
CA SER A 730 -13.16 -29.55 25.16
C SER A 730 -12.16 -29.41 26.33
N THR A 731 -10.99 -30.04 26.21
CA THR A 731 -9.89 -29.95 27.19
C THR A 731 -9.36 -28.52 27.27
N ILE A 732 -9.10 -27.90 26.11
CA ILE A 732 -8.66 -26.50 26.03
C ILE A 732 -9.72 -25.53 26.53
N ARG A 733 -11.01 -25.79 26.26
CA ARG A 733 -12.11 -24.96 26.77
C ARG A 733 -12.20 -25.01 28.28
N ARG A 734 -12.05 -26.20 28.89
CA ARG A 734 -12.00 -26.35 30.36
C ARG A 734 -10.80 -25.62 30.95
N TYR A 735 -9.64 -25.71 30.32
CA TYR A 735 -8.45 -24.97 30.73
C TYR A 735 -8.63 -23.45 30.65
N ARG A 736 -9.12 -22.93 29.51
CA ARG A 736 -9.38 -21.49 29.32
C ARG A 736 -10.38 -20.93 30.32
N ASN A 737 -11.39 -21.72 30.67
CA ASN A 737 -12.38 -21.38 31.69
C ASN A 737 -11.88 -21.60 33.13
N ARG A 738 -10.59 -21.91 33.32
CA ARG A 738 -9.96 -22.23 34.61
C ARG A 738 -10.66 -23.33 35.41
N ALA A 739 -11.34 -24.26 34.72
CA ALA A 739 -12.03 -25.39 35.35
C ALA A 739 -11.06 -26.51 35.75
N ILE A 740 -9.83 -26.51 35.20
CA ILE A 740 -8.76 -27.48 35.45
C ILE A 740 -7.40 -26.76 35.47
N GLU A 741 -6.46 -27.26 36.27
CA GLU A 741 -5.10 -26.71 36.36
C GLU A 741 -4.20 -27.14 35.19
N ALA A 742 -3.14 -26.39 34.90
CA ALA A 742 -2.21 -26.70 33.81
C ALA A 742 -1.62 -28.13 33.90
N ALA A 743 -1.33 -28.63 35.11
CA ALA A 743 -0.85 -30.00 35.30
C ALA A 743 -1.88 -31.05 34.87
N GLN A 744 -3.16 -30.84 35.18
CA GLN A 744 -4.24 -31.73 34.78
C GLN A 744 -4.46 -31.71 33.25
N VAL A 745 -4.36 -30.53 32.65
CA VAL A 745 -4.45 -30.36 31.19
C VAL A 745 -3.32 -31.09 30.49
N ILE A 746 -2.08 -30.98 31.00
CA ILE A 746 -0.93 -31.71 30.45
C ILE A 746 -1.21 -33.21 30.44
N GLU A 747 -1.71 -33.78 31.54
CA GLU A 747 -2.05 -35.22 31.57
C GLU A 747 -3.15 -35.60 30.59
N GLU A 748 -4.21 -34.79 30.46
CA GLU A 748 -5.27 -35.04 29.48
C GLU A 748 -4.77 -34.94 28.03
N LEU A 749 -3.87 -33.99 27.73
CA LEU A 749 -3.24 -33.85 26.42
C LEU A 749 -2.23 -34.98 26.13
N ILE A 750 -1.47 -35.43 27.13
CA ILE A 750 -0.61 -36.61 27.00
C ILE A 750 -1.44 -37.87 26.77
N GLN A 751 -2.57 -38.02 27.45
CA GLN A 751 -3.48 -39.13 27.22
C GLN A 751 -4.04 -39.07 25.79
N LEU A 752 -4.47 -37.91 25.33
CA LEU A 752 -4.92 -37.72 23.94
C LEU A 752 -3.81 -38.07 22.93
N ALA A 753 -2.55 -37.70 23.19
CA ALA A 753 -1.41 -38.08 22.36
C ALA A 753 -1.24 -39.61 22.28
N LYS A 754 -1.40 -40.31 23.42
CA LYS A 754 -1.36 -41.78 23.47
C LYS A 754 -2.53 -42.40 22.73
N ASP A 755 -3.74 -41.90 22.92
CA ASP A 755 -4.94 -42.39 22.24
C ASP A 755 -4.81 -42.25 20.72
N ILE A 756 -4.23 -41.13 20.25
CA ILE A 756 -3.93 -40.89 18.84
C ILE A 756 -2.97 -41.95 18.29
N ARG A 757 -1.90 -42.26 19.03
CA ARG A 757 -0.87 -43.25 18.66
C ARG A 757 -1.40 -44.69 18.71
N GLU A 758 -2.14 -45.04 19.75
CA GLU A 758 -2.81 -46.35 19.85
C GLU A 758 -3.78 -46.54 18.69
N ALA A 759 -4.55 -45.51 18.33
CA ALA A 759 -5.45 -45.57 17.20
C ALA A 759 -4.74 -45.80 15.86
N GLN A 760 -3.46 -45.42 15.73
CA GLN A 760 -2.62 -45.72 14.57
C GLN A 760 -2.16 -47.20 14.56
N ALA A 761 -1.70 -47.72 15.71
CA ALA A 761 -1.29 -49.11 15.86
C ALA A 761 -2.46 -50.12 15.68
N ARG A 762 -3.71 -49.68 15.88
CA ARG A 762 -4.90 -50.51 15.62
C ARG A 762 -5.00 -50.97 14.16
N GLY A 763 -4.57 -50.17 13.19
CA GLY A 763 -4.57 -50.57 11.77
C GLY A 763 -3.73 -51.80 11.49
N GLU A 764 -2.53 -51.85 12.10
CA GLU A 764 -1.61 -52.99 12.00
C GLU A 764 -2.18 -54.24 12.68
N THR A 765 -2.81 -54.06 13.85
CA THR A 765 -3.42 -55.16 14.62
C THR A 765 -4.64 -55.77 13.89
N LEU A 766 -5.40 -54.95 13.17
CA LEU A 766 -6.58 -55.37 12.40
C LEU A 766 -6.26 -55.87 10.98
N GLY A 767 -5.00 -55.74 10.53
CA GLY A 767 -4.57 -56.11 9.18
C GLY A 767 -5.25 -55.29 8.09
N LEU A 768 -5.48 -54.00 8.34
CA LEU A 768 -6.09 -53.04 7.41
C LEU A 768 -5.04 -52.05 6.92
N THR A 769 -5.14 -51.62 5.66
CA THR A 769 -4.38 -50.47 5.16
C THR A 769 -4.89 -49.15 5.76
N ALA A 770 -4.12 -48.06 5.67
CA ALA A 770 -4.54 -46.76 6.22
C ALA A 770 -5.89 -46.27 5.66
N ASP A 771 -6.11 -46.46 4.36
CA ASP A 771 -7.39 -46.16 3.71
C ASP A 771 -8.51 -47.05 4.26
N GLU A 772 -8.28 -48.36 4.35
CA GLU A 772 -9.27 -49.31 4.87
C GLU A 772 -9.62 -49.04 6.33
N LEU A 773 -8.65 -48.63 7.15
CA LEU A 773 -8.89 -48.23 8.54
C LEU A 773 -9.79 -46.99 8.59
N ALA A 774 -9.57 -46.00 7.73
CA ALA A 774 -10.41 -44.80 7.71
C ALA A 774 -11.87 -45.10 7.30
N PHE A 775 -12.07 -46.00 6.34
CA PHE A 775 -13.42 -46.48 6.01
C PHE A 775 -14.01 -47.36 7.10
N TYR A 776 -13.20 -48.13 7.82
CA TYR A 776 -13.64 -48.90 8.99
C TYR A 776 -14.14 -47.99 10.10
N ASP A 777 -13.37 -46.96 10.49
CA ASP A 777 -13.76 -45.99 11.52
C ASP A 777 -15.04 -45.22 11.11
N ALA A 778 -15.21 -44.90 9.82
CA ALA A 778 -16.43 -44.27 9.30
C ALA A 778 -17.68 -45.12 9.50
N LEU A 779 -17.55 -46.44 9.45
CA LEU A 779 -18.63 -47.39 9.74
C LEU A 779 -18.84 -47.57 11.25
N GLU A 780 -17.77 -47.44 12.04
CA GLU A 780 -17.78 -47.61 13.50
C GLU A 780 -18.53 -46.51 14.24
N THR A 781 -18.68 -45.30 13.66
CA THR A 781 -19.40 -44.14 14.24
C THR A 781 -20.84 -44.39 14.75
N ASN A 782 -21.38 -45.59 14.51
CA ASN A 782 -22.67 -46.03 14.97
C ASN A 782 -22.50 -47.24 15.91
N ASP A 783 -22.31 -47.01 17.21
CA ASP A 783 -21.97 -48.03 18.24
C ASP A 783 -22.79 -49.34 18.21
N SER A 784 -24.02 -49.31 17.71
CA SER A 784 -24.86 -50.51 17.57
C SER A 784 -24.54 -51.37 16.34
N ALA A 785 -23.83 -50.85 15.34
CA ALA A 785 -23.45 -51.57 14.13
C ALA A 785 -22.33 -52.57 14.43
N VAL A 786 -21.38 -52.19 15.29
CA VAL A 786 -20.30 -53.08 15.78
C VAL A 786 -20.88 -54.27 16.55
N GLN A 787 -21.83 -54.00 17.45
CA GLN A 787 -22.50 -55.05 18.25
C GLN A 787 -23.34 -56.02 17.42
N VAL A 788 -23.85 -55.58 16.25
CA VAL A 788 -24.74 -56.38 15.39
C VAL A 788 -23.98 -57.14 14.29
N LEU A 789 -22.92 -56.55 13.72
CA LEU A 789 -22.21 -57.10 12.56
C LEU A 789 -20.89 -57.77 12.93
N GLY A 790 -20.26 -57.38 14.04
CA GLY A 790 -18.94 -57.83 14.45
C GLY A 790 -17.79 -57.29 13.58
N ASP A 791 -16.58 -57.28 14.15
CA ASP A 791 -15.38 -56.70 13.54
C ASP A 791 -14.96 -57.36 12.22
N GLU A 792 -15.19 -58.66 12.02
CA GLU A 792 -14.87 -59.33 10.76
C GLU A 792 -15.72 -58.82 9.59
N THR A 793 -17.01 -58.58 9.82
CA THR A 793 -17.93 -58.07 8.79
C THR A 793 -17.61 -56.62 8.46
N LEU A 794 -17.34 -55.77 9.46
CA LEU A 794 -16.96 -54.38 9.26
C LEU A 794 -15.64 -54.24 8.48
N ARG A 795 -14.65 -55.12 8.73
CA ARG A 795 -13.42 -55.20 7.95
C ARG A 795 -13.68 -55.54 6.48
N ALA A 796 -14.58 -56.49 6.22
CA ALA A 796 -14.96 -56.85 4.85
C ALA A 796 -15.65 -55.69 4.12
N ILE A 797 -16.58 -54.99 4.80
CA ILE A 797 -17.25 -53.80 4.26
C ILE A 797 -16.22 -52.70 3.93
N ALA A 798 -15.30 -52.39 4.84
CA ALA A 798 -14.29 -51.35 4.65
C ALA A 798 -13.40 -51.63 3.42
N ARG A 799 -12.93 -52.87 3.26
CA ARG A 799 -12.15 -53.31 2.07
C ARG A 799 -12.93 -53.15 0.77
N GLU A 800 -14.21 -53.54 0.76
CA GLU A 800 -15.05 -53.40 -0.43
C GLU A 800 -15.36 -51.92 -0.75
N LEU A 801 -15.54 -51.08 0.27
CA LEU A 801 -15.76 -49.64 0.08
C LEU A 801 -14.54 -48.95 -0.53
N VAL A 802 -13.32 -49.26 -0.06
CA VAL A 802 -12.08 -48.72 -0.66
C VAL A 802 -11.97 -49.10 -2.14
N GLN A 803 -12.23 -50.36 -2.48
CA GLN A 803 -12.22 -50.83 -3.87
C GLN A 803 -13.27 -50.11 -4.73
N THR A 804 -14.49 -49.96 -4.19
CA THR A 804 -15.60 -49.29 -4.87
C THR A 804 -15.24 -47.83 -5.15
N VAL A 805 -14.72 -47.10 -4.17
CA VAL A 805 -14.31 -45.71 -4.32
C VAL A 805 -13.20 -45.58 -5.37
N ARG A 806 -12.12 -46.37 -5.27
CA ARG A 806 -11.01 -46.34 -6.25
C ARG A 806 -11.46 -46.65 -7.68
N SER A 807 -12.49 -47.48 -7.86
CA SER A 807 -13.03 -47.83 -9.19
C SER A 807 -13.96 -46.78 -9.80
N THR A 808 -14.56 -45.91 -8.97
CA THR A 808 -15.61 -44.96 -9.38
C THR A 808 -15.10 -43.52 -9.49
N VAL A 809 -14.04 -43.18 -8.76
CA VAL A 809 -13.43 -41.85 -8.74
C VAL A 809 -12.75 -41.54 -10.08
N THR A 810 -13.22 -40.49 -10.77
CA THR A 810 -12.61 -39.90 -11.97
C THR A 810 -12.14 -38.47 -11.66
N ILE A 811 -11.21 -37.90 -12.44
CA ILE A 811 -10.73 -36.52 -12.25
C ILE A 811 -11.94 -35.56 -12.26
N ASP A 812 -12.04 -34.68 -11.25
CA ASP A 812 -13.11 -33.70 -10.99
C ASP A 812 -14.49 -34.23 -10.55
N TRP A 813 -14.61 -35.46 -10.04
CA TRP A 813 -15.92 -35.98 -9.59
C TRP A 813 -16.53 -35.22 -8.39
N THR A 814 -15.71 -34.58 -7.56
CA THR A 814 -16.15 -33.80 -6.38
C THR A 814 -17.01 -32.59 -6.74
N VAL A 815 -16.92 -32.10 -7.99
CA VAL A 815 -17.71 -30.98 -8.52
C VAL A 815 -18.95 -31.47 -9.28
N ARG A 816 -19.02 -32.76 -9.65
CA ARG A 816 -20.09 -33.35 -10.47
C ARG A 816 -21.12 -34.07 -9.60
N GLU A 817 -22.25 -33.41 -9.35
CA GLU A 817 -23.33 -33.93 -8.50
C GLU A 817 -23.87 -35.31 -8.93
N ASN A 818 -23.92 -35.58 -10.23
CA ASN A 818 -24.32 -36.88 -10.78
C ASN A 818 -23.39 -38.03 -10.37
N VAL A 819 -22.07 -37.77 -10.30
CA VAL A 819 -21.08 -38.79 -9.91
C VAL A 819 -21.12 -39.02 -8.39
N ARG A 820 -21.29 -37.96 -7.60
CA ARG A 820 -21.50 -38.05 -6.15
C ARG A 820 -22.77 -38.83 -5.79
N ALA A 821 -23.86 -38.63 -6.54
CA ALA A 821 -25.10 -39.41 -6.39
C ALA A 821 -24.91 -40.89 -6.74
N ALA A 822 -24.15 -41.19 -7.80
CA ALA A 822 -23.82 -42.56 -8.19
C ALA A 822 -22.96 -43.28 -7.13
N LEU A 823 -21.95 -42.61 -6.59
CA LEU A 823 -21.11 -43.13 -5.50
C LEU A 823 -21.94 -43.41 -4.24
N ARG A 824 -22.81 -42.47 -3.83
CA ARG A 824 -23.76 -42.67 -2.72
C ARG A 824 -24.63 -43.92 -2.91
N ALA A 825 -25.15 -44.14 -4.13
CA ALA A 825 -25.97 -45.30 -4.43
C ALA A 825 -25.19 -46.62 -4.35
N GLN A 826 -23.92 -46.62 -4.77
CA GLN A 826 -23.04 -47.79 -4.66
C GLN A 826 -22.69 -48.08 -3.19
N VAL A 827 -22.31 -47.07 -2.41
CA VAL A 827 -22.05 -47.20 -0.97
C VAL A 827 -23.27 -47.79 -0.25
N LYS A 828 -24.48 -47.26 -0.49
CA LYS A 828 -25.73 -47.82 0.07
C LYS A 828 -25.94 -49.29 -0.31
N ARG A 829 -25.53 -49.70 -1.53
CA ARG A 829 -25.63 -51.09 -1.99
C ARG A 829 -24.66 -52.01 -1.26
N VAL A 830 -23.42 -51.57 -1.04
CA VAL A 830 -22.42 -52.30 -0.25
C VAL A 830 -22.93 -52.48 1.18
N LEU A 831 -23.35 -51.40 1.84
CA LEU A 831 -23.90 -51.46 3.20
C LEU A 831 -25.08 -52.43 3.34
N ARG A 832 -26.02 -52.42 2.38
CA ARG A 832 -27.17 -53.35 2.37
C ARG A 832 -26.76 -54.82 2.19
N ARG A 833 -25.74 -55.10 1.38
CA ARG A 833 -25.29 -56.47 1.10
C ARG A 833 -24.78 -57.16 2.36
N TYR A 834 -24.07 -56.43 3.20
CA TYR A 834 -23.51 -56.93 4.46
C TYR A 834 -24.47 -56.77 5.66
N GLY A 835 -25.74 -56.41 5.42
CA GLY A 835 -26.74 -56.34 6.48
C GLY A 835 -26.61 -55.13 7.42
N TYR A 836 -25.98 -54.03 6.99
CA TYR A 836 -25.82 -52.84 7.83
C TYR A 836 -27.19 -52.26 8.24
N PRO A 837 -27.42 -51.91 9.53
CA PRO A 837 -28.73 -51.48 10.04
C PRO A 837 -29.39 -50.36 9.19
N PRO A 838 -30.61 -50.57 8.63
CA PRO A 838 -31.25 -49.63 7.70
C PRO A 838 -31.49 -48.23 8.27
N ASP A 839 -31.75 -48.13 9.57
CA ASP A 839 -31.96 -46.90 10.33
C ASP A 839 -30.69 -46.04 10.43
N LYS A 840 -29.50 -46.64 10.25
CA LYS A 840 -28.19 -45.95 10.34
C LYS A 840 -27.43 -45.89 9.02
N GLN A 841 -27.97 -46.49 7.95
CA GLN A 841 -27.35 -46.50 6.62
C GLN A 841 -27.12 -45.10 6.05
N GLU A 842 -28.04 -44.16 6.29
CA GLU A 842 -27.96 -42.82 5.70
C GLU A 842 -26.78 -42.02 6.25
N ARG A 843 -26.61 -41.99 7.57
CA ARG A 843 -25.48 -41.32 8.24
C ARG A 843 -24.15 -41.97 7.88
N ALA A 844 -24.08 -43.31 7.93
CA ALA A 844 -22.87 -44.05 7.52
C ALA A 844 -22.50 -43.78 6.05
N THR A 845 -23.49 -43.71 5.15
CA THR A 845 -23.26 -43.37 3.74
C THR A 845 -22.66 -41.97 3.59
N GLN A 846 -23.14 -41.00 4.38
CA GLN A 846 -22.64 -39.63 4.31
C GLN A 846 -21.16 -39.57 4.76
N THR A 847 -20.83 -40.15 5.91
CA THR A 847 -19.46 -40.17 6.44
C THR A 847 -18.49 -40.90 5.51
N VAL A 848 -18.92 -42.01 4.90
CA VAL A 848 -18.13 -42.76 3.90
C VAL A 848 -17.87 -41.94 2.63
N VAL A 849 -18.84 -41.12 2.20
CA VAL A 849 -18.68 -40.25 1.01
C VAL A 849 -17.74 -39.07 1.32
N GLU A 850 -17.84 -38.47 2.51
CA GLU A 850 -16.90 -37.45 2.97
C GLU A 850 -15.47 -38.00 3.04
N GLN A 851 -15.29 -39.24 3.53
CA GLN A 851 -13.99 -39.92 3.55
C GLN A 851 -13.47 -40.22 2.12
N ALA A 852 -14.35 -40.56 1.18
CA ALA A 852 -13.99 -40.79 -0.22
C ALA A 852 -13.55 -39.51 -0.95
N GLU A 853 -14.11 -38.35 -0.59
CA GLU A 853 -13.71 -37.04 -1.13
C GLU A 853 -12.24 -36.72 -0.82
N LEU A 854 -11.75 -37.09 0.37
CA LEU A 854 -10.34 -36.92 0.74
C LEU A 854 -9.38 -37.84 0.00
N LEU A 855 -9.72 -39.14 -0.08
CA LEU A 855 -8.91 -40.14 -0.79
C LEU A 855 -8.63 -39.71 -2.25
N SER A 856 -9.57 -38.98 -2.85
CA SER A 856 -9.48 -38.49 -4.22
C SER A 856 -8.57 -37.27 -4.37
N ALA A 857 -8.44 -36.44 -3.33
CA ALA A 857 -7.62 -35.23 -3.37
C ALA A 857 -6.11 -35.54 -3.41
N GLU A 858 -5.67 -36.61 -2.73
CA GLU A 858 -4.27 -37.06 -2.72
C GLU A 858 -3.82 -37.64 -4.08
N GLY A 859 -4.69 -38.34 -4.79
CA GLY A 859 -4.39 -38.90 -6.12
C GLY A 859 -4.09 -37.84 -7.19
N THR A 860 -4.63 -36.64 -7.04
CA THR A 860 -4.34 -35.48 -7.92
C THR A 860 -3.00 -34.82 -7.64
N ALA A 861 -2.50 -34.86 -6.40
CA ALA A 861 -1.26 -34.20 -6.00
C ALA A 861 0.01 -35.00 -6.35
N MET A 862 -0.09 -36.31 -6.57
CA MET A 862 1.01 -37.14 -7.09
C MET A 862 1.14 -37.11 -8.63
N ALA A 863 0.16 -36.54 -9.34
CA ALA A 863 0.11 -36.49 -10.81
C ALA A 863 0.49 -35.13 -11.41
N THR A 864 0.82 -34.14 -10.56
CA THR A 864 1.32 -32.80 -10.89
C THR A 864 2.66 -32.59 -10.20
#